data_AF-A0A832VHU9-F1
#
_entry.id   AF-A0A832VHU9-F1
#
_cell.length_a   1.000
_cell.length_b   1.000
_cell.length_c   1.000
_cell.angle_alpha   90.00
_cell.angle_beta   90.00
_cell.angle_gamma   90.00
#
_symmetry.space_group_name_H-M   'P 1'
#
loop_
_entity.id
_entity.type
_entity.pdbx_description
1 polymer ?
#
loop_
_entity_poly.entity_id
_entity_poly.type
_entity_poly.pdbx_seq_one_letter_code
_entity_poly.pdbx_strand_id
1 'polypeptide(L)'
;MTSRGAVRTITTLILLSCFSGVVLANDAGTGGDAGNSTSTAAWLPATNSTYYGNLTISSDNDDYYAINMSNATGIAVELTYNSTEDFDLYLFDQNGSYIDTSVSTGTTDAVTSNGTNVGGTTVYIDVSRWAGSGQYTLQIWIFVITPPPSQNDANTGGDAGDTYSTATALTGTNATYYGYVDKSTDEFDYYNIPVPSYHRINASVSWNTSSATLHLHLYDSNGAYLPGGQGFNTTSPNTVTSGNSSVGGTTVTLMVRAWIGDDDYTLTLEFDNISSSPIYNQNDSGTGDDASDDYNNPTGIITNIGQNDFTGWASNADDIVDEYSVDMPVDYGIAVSVSFDTGEVNFDIALARMPNPASNIIDTSSGFASPETVTSNGTYVGGDTVLIEIYAYSGVGEYNMTIWIFTLDTDGDGFYDDDEVTCGSDPDDASSVPQDTDADGICDVMDNDDDGDGYDDANDSFPLDNSEWDDTDNDGIGDNSDDDDDGDGWTDSDEYQCGTDPMLYSSQPTDTDADGTCDVVDADDDDDGYPDNLDAFPLDDQEWLDTDGDLIGDNADIDDDGDGFSDAIEATCGSDPLNANSLPPDTDQDGSCNAVDGDDDNDGFADVIDAFPLDAGEWVDTDGDGIGNNGDGDDDGDSVPDIGDVFPLDSSEWDDNDGDGVGDNADLDDDQDGWSDADEADCQTDPYSSFSIPDDYDGDHSCDRVDPDDDGDGTDDIYDMFPFDATEWEDYDFDGIGNNADTDDDDDTWSDLDEPNCGTDPLDTSSFPDDFDGDRICDPIDNDDDNDMVLDINDAFPFDPSETKDTDGDGRGDNADNDDDGDDWPDS
;
A
#
# COMPACT_ATOMS: atom_id res chain seq x y z
N MET A 1 54.33 -12.41 -28.06
CA MET A 1 55.65 -13.06 -27.88
C MET A 1 56.39 -13.02 -29.22
N THR A 2 57.60 -12.44 -29.21
CA THR A 2 58.75 -12.50 -30.17
C THR A 2 58.59 -13.06 -31.60
N SER A 3 59.06 -12.29 -32.61
CA SER A 3 60.00 -12.69 -33.71
C SER A 3 60.01 -11.61 -34.84
N ARG A 4 61.05 -10.77 -35.03
CA ARG A 4 62.35 -10.91 -35.77
C ARG A 4 62.32 -10.69 -37.31
N GLY A 5 63.13 -9.71 -37.76
CA GLY A 5 63.88 -9.64 -39.04
C GLY A 5 63.17 -8.89 -40.19
N ALA A 6 63.76 -7.99 -40.98
CA ALA A 6 65.18 -7.76 -41.31
C ALA A 6 65.45 -6.33 -41.84
N VAL A 7 66.71 -5.90 -41.67
CA VAL A 7 67.35 -4.66 -42.12
C VAL A 7 68.08 -4.88 -43.46
N ARG A 8 68.07 -3.90 -44.38
CA ARG A 8 69.16 -3.55 -45.35
C ARG A 8 68.96 -2.09 -45.81
N THR A 9 69.68 -1.07 -45.32
CA THR A 9 71.05 -0.59 -45.63
C THR A 9 71.26 -0.10 -47.08
N ILE A 10 71.31 1.23 -47.29
CA ILE A 10 72.26 1.89 -48.22
C ILE A 10 72.89 3.10 -47.50
N THR A 11 74.19 3.26 -47.74
CA THR A 11 75.20 3.95 -46.92
C THR A 11 75.40 5.42 -47.29
N THR A 12 75.65 6.25 -46.26
CA THR A 12 76.07 7.66 -46.25
C THR A 12 77.37 7.97 -47.01
N LEU A 13 77.44 9.14 -47.68
CA LEU A 13 78.69 9.84 -47.99
C LEU A 13 78.56 11.34 -47.63
N ILE A 14 79.26 11.78 -46.57
CA ILE A 14 79.40 13.19 -46.14
C ILE A 14 80.70 13.76 -46.73
N LEU A 15 80.70 15.00 -47.25
CA LEU A 15 81.69 16.04 -46.91
C LEU A 15 81.50 17.41 -47.59
N LEU A 16 81.35 18.41 -46.71
CA LEU A 16 82.01 19.73 -46.73
C LEU A 16 81.41 20.89 -47.58
N SER A 17 80.69 21.81 -46.91
CA SER A 17 81.08 23.24 -46.91
C SER A 17 80.42 24.01 -45.75
N CYS A 18 81.25 24.51 -44.82
CA CYS A 18 80.90 25.63 -43.94
C CYS A 18 81.29 26.94 -44.65
N PHE A 19 80.56 28.01 -44.33
CA PHE A 19 80.65 29.40 -44.81
C PHE A 19 79.94 29.71 -46.15
N SER A 20 78.63 29.98 -46.04
CA SER A 20 78.01 31.10 -46.73
C SER A 20 77.30 31.93 -45.66
N GLY A 21 77.31 33.26 -45.78
CA GLY A 21 76.61 34.16 -44.86
C GLY A 21 75.12 33.85 -44.81
N VAL A 22 74.37 34.52 -43.92
CA VAL A 22 72.90 34.45 -43.88
C VAL A 22 72.37 34.68 -45.31
N VAL A 23 72.07 33.59 -46.02
CA VAL A 23 71.36 33.65 -47.28
C VAL A 23 69.93 33.88 -46.83
N LEU A 24 69.43 35.10 -47.02
CA LEU A 24 67.99 35.34 -46.89
C LEU A 24 67.32 34.35 -47.83
N ALA A 25 66.53 33.42 -47.28
CA ALA A 25 65.65 32.59 -48.08
C ALA A 25 64.85 33.52 -49.01
N ASN A 26 64.97 33.26 -50.30
CA ASN A 26 64.40 34.06 -51.37
C ASN A 26 63.91 33.16 -52.50
N ASP A 27 63.34 32.02 -52.09
CA ASP A 27 62.62 31.04 -52.89
C ASP A 27 63.37 30.70 -54.17
N ALA A 28 64.55 30.11 -53.96
CA ALA A 28 65.50 29.71 -55.00
C ALA A 28 66.15 30.86 -55.81
N GLY A 29 66.18 32.09 -55.29
CA GLY A 29 66.92 33.20 -55.91
C GLY A 29 66.08 34.12 -56.80
N THR A 30 64.76 33.94 -56.83
CA THR A 30 63.78 34.69 -57.64
C THR A 30 63.59 36.14 -57.16
N GLY A 31 63.88 36.40 -55.87
CA GLY A 31 63.70 37.72 -55.26
C GLY A 31 62.26 38.02 -54.80
N GLY A 32 61.40 36.98 -54.71
CA GLY A 32 60.02 36.96 -54.18
C GLY A 32 59.45 35.54 -54.19
N ASP A 33 58.20 35.34 -53.78
CA ASP A 33 57.47 34.05 -53.74
C ASP A 33 57.65 33.20 -55.02
N ALA A 34 57.91 31.88 -54.89
CA ALA A 34 58.09 30.97 -56.03
C ALA A 34 56.78 30.62 -56.76
N GLY A 35 55.66 31.12 -56.28
CA GLY A 35 54.33 31.00 -56.86
C GLY A 35 53.56 29.82 -56.27
N ASN A 36 52.25 29.97 -56.13
CA ASN A 36 51.39 29.02 -55.39
C ASN A 36 50.67 28.00 -56.32
N SER A 37 51.18 27.78 -57.53
CA SER A 37 50.60 26.82 -58.49
C SER A 37 51.58 26.47 -59.62
N THR A 38 51.33 25.37 -60.32
CA THR A 38 52.09 24.95 -61.52
C THR A 38 52.12 26.02 -62.63
N SER A 39 51.11 26.90 -62.70
CA SER A 39 51.04 27.98 -63.70
C SER A 39 51.91 29.21 -63.36
N THR A 40 52.24 29.38 -62.08
CA THR A 40 53.04 30.51 -61.55
C THR A 40 54.42 30.08 -61.06
N ALA A 41 54.74 28.79 -61.22
CA ALA A 41 55.93 28.16 -60.67
C ALA A 41 57.25 28.84 -61.10
N ALA A 42 58.19 28.94 -60.16
CA ALA A 42 59.54 29.41 -60.41
C ALA A 42 60.36 28.36 -61.16
N TRP A 43 61.00 28.79 -62.25
CA TRP A 43 61.75 27.88 -63.11
C TRP A 43 63.15 27.62 -62.59
N LEU A 44 63.47 26.35 -62.32
CA LEU A 44 64.80 25.90 -61.92
C LEU A 44 65.53 25.20 -63.08
N PRO A 45 66.86 25.38 -63.19
CA PRO A 45 67.68 24.60 -64.12
C PRO A 45 67.60 23.11 -63.84
N ALA A 46 67.58 22.29 -64.89
CA ALA A 46 67.63 20.84 -64.81
C ALA A 46 69.06 20.34 -64.51
N THR A 47 69.56 20.67 -63.31
CA THR A 47 70.86 20.26 -62.80
C THR A 47 70.79 20.00 -61.29
N ASN A 48 71.65 19.11 -60.79
CA ASN A 48 71.73 18.86 -59.35
C ASN A 48 72.16 20.14 -58.63
N SER A 49 71.31 20.63 -57.73
CA SER A 49 71.54 21.90 -57.03
C SER A 49 70.76 21.94 -55.71
N THR A 50 71.13 22.89 -54.86
CA THR A 50 70.47 23.16 -53.59
C THR A 50 69.89 24.57 -53.63
N TYR A 51 68.63 24.69 -53.23
CA TYR A 51 67.86 25.92 -53.17
C TYR A 51 67.34 26.16 -51.77
N TYR A 52 66.97 27.40 -51.46
CA TYR A 52 66.47 27.81 -50.15
C TYR A 52 65.20 28.63 -50.35
N GLY A 53 64.16 28.35 -49.58
CA GLY A 53 62.88 29.07 -49.62
C GLY A 53 62.28 29.29 -48.22
N ASN A 54 61.16 29.99 -48.13
CA ASN A 54 60.55 30.33 -46.84
C ASN A 54 59.02 30.53 -46.91
N LEU A 55 58.29 29.62 -46.24
CA LEU A 55 56.83 29.69 -46.15
C LEU A 55 56.37 30.39 -44.88
N THR A 56 55.25 31.11 -44.98
CA THR A 56 54.65 31.87 -43.88
C THR A 56 53.13 31.73 -43.83
N ILE A 57 52.59 31.54 -42.62
CA ILE A 57 51.16 31.31 -42.35
C ILE A 57 50.21 32.32 -43.02
N SER A 58 50.63 33.58 -43.18
CA SER A 58 49.73 34.68 -43.56
C SER A 58 49.90 35.22 -44.98
N SER A 59 50.92 34.79 -45.72
CA SER A 59 51.22 35.40 -47.03
C SER A 59 51.76 34.43 -48.08
N ASP A 60 52.26 33.26 -47.70
CA ASP A 60 52.95 32.37 -48.61
C ASP A 60 52.87 30.92 -48.10
N ASN A 61 51.95 30.13 -48.66
CA ASN A 61 51.66 28.79 -48.17
C ASN A 61 52.25 27.69 -49.04
N ASP A 62 52.56 27.98 -50.31
CA ASP A 62 53.02 26.97 -51.25
C ASP A 62 54.04 27.58 -52.21
N ASP A 63 55.19 26.93 -52.33
CA ASP A 63 56.23 27.28 -53.28
C ASP A 63 56.31 26.22 -54.39
N TYR A 64 55.90 26.60 -55.61
CA TYR A 64 55.98 25.74 -56.78
C TYR A 64 57.23 26.00 -57.61
N TYR A 65 57.96 24.95 -57.94
CA TYR A 65 59.12 24.97 -58.82
C TYR A 65 58.89 24.12 -60.07
N ALA A 66 59.35 24.60 -61.23
CA ALA A 66 59.24 23.89 -62.50
C ALA A 66 60.62 23.57 -63.09
N ILE A 67 60.81 22.35 -63.58
CA ILE A 67 62.08 21.89 -64.16
C ILE A 67 61.82 21.22 -65.52
N ASN A 68 62.50 21.69 -66.56
CA ASN A 68 62.48 21.05 -67.88
C ASN A 68 63.49 19.90 -67.94
N MET A 69 63.01 18.68 -67.81
CA MET A 69 63.85 17.48 -67.73
C MET A 69 64.37 17.08 -69.12
N SER A 70 65.66 16.74 -69.21
CA SER A 70 66.23 16.22 -70.46
C SER A 70 65.79 14.77 -70.71
N ASN A 71 65.62 14.34 -71.95
CA ASN A 71 65.20 12.97 -72.29
C ASN A 71 66.00 11.90 -71.53
N ALA A 72 65.32 10.82 -71.13
CA ALA A 72 65.90 9.69 -70.41
C ALA A 72 66.53 10.09 -69.06
N THR A 73 65.85 10.94 -68.30
CA THR A 73 66.26 11.30 -66.94
C THR A 73 65.16 11.07 -65.91
N GLY A 74 65.56 10.71 -64.70
CA GLY A 74 64.75 10.67 -63.49
C GLY A 74 65.16 11.78 -62.52
N ILE A 75 64.31 12.09 -61.54
CA ILE A 75 64.55 13.13 -60.54
C ILE A 75 64.31 12.59 -59.13
N ALA A 76 65.12 13.02 -58.18
CA ALA A 76 64.89 12.86 -56.75
C ALA A 76 65.06 14.24 -56.08
N VAL A 77 64.20 14.52 -55.11
CA VAL A 77 64.14 15.80 -54.41
C VAL A 77 64.04 15.53 -52.92
N GLU A 78 64.87 16.21 -52.14
CA GLU A 78 64.84 16.16 -50.68
C GLU A 78 64.66 17.58 -50.11
N LEU A 79 63.70 17.71 -49.23
CA LEU A 79 63.35 18.91 -48.49
C LEU A 79 63.86 18.75 -47.05
N THR A 80 64.41 19.83 -46.47
CA THR A 80 64.84 19.87 -45.07
C THR A 80 64.44 21.19 -44.42
N TYR A 81 63.84 21.15 -43.24
CA TYR A 81 63.37 22.30 -42.46
C TYR A 81 63.62 22.09 -40.96
N ASN A 82 63.41 23.09 -40.09
CA ASN A 82 63.63 22.89 -38.65
C ASN A 82 62.45 22.16 -38.01
N SER A 83 62.68 21.53 -36.86
CA SER A 83 61.68 20.73 -36.15
C SER A 83 60.47 21.48 -35.60
N THR A 84 60.39 22.80 -35.78
CA THR A 84 59.24 23.63 -35.38
C THR A 84 58.30 23.94 -36.54
N GLU A 85 58.70 23.60 -37.76
CA GLU A 85 57.93 23.69 -38.99
C GLU A 85 57.52 22.29 -39.46
N ASP A 86 56.46 22.22 -40.27
CA ASP A 86 55.97 21.00 -40.90
C ASP A 86 55.60 21.33 -42.34
N PHE A 87 56.47 20.94 -43.29
CA PHE A 87 56.33 21.23 -44.71
C PHE A 87 56.29 19.94 -45.51
N ASP A 88 55.35 19.84 -46.42
CA ASP A 88 55.13 18.68 -47.26
C ASP A 88 55.78 18.86 -48.64
N LEU A 89 56.19 17.77 -49.26
CA LEU A 89 56.86 17.77 -50.55
C LEU A 89 56.10 16.91 -51.56
N TYR A 90 55.76 17.51 -52.70
CA TYR A 90 55.08 16.81 -53.79
C TYR A 90 55.85 16.97 -55.11
N LEU A 91 55.86 15.90 -55.91
CA LEU A 91 56.42 15.89 -57.25
C LEU A 91 55.31 15.55 -58.25
N PHE A 92 55.15 16.37 -59.27
CA PHE A 92 54.13 16.22 -60.31
C PHE A 92 54.73 16.13 -61.71
N ASP A 93 53.98 15.48 -62.60
CA ASP A 93 54.23 15.49 -64.03
C ASP A 93 53.71 16.78 -64.69
N GLN A 94 53.96 16.94 -66.00
CA GLN A 94 53.56 18.14 -66.76
C GLN A 94 52.03 18.36 -66.81
N ASN A 95 51.23 17.34 -66.50
CA ASN A 95 49.77 17.39 -66.53
C ASN A 95 49.17 17.64 -65.13
N GLY A 96 50.01 17.72 -64.10
CA GLY A 96 49.59 17.94 -62.70
C GLY A 96 49.23 16.66 -61.95
N SER A 97 49.59 15.48 -62.47
CA SER A 97 49.43 14.22 -61.74
C SER A 97 50.61 13.98 -60.81
N TYR A 98 50.36 13.42 -59.63
CA TYR A 98 51.41 13.05 -58.68
C TYR A 98 52.33 11.96 -59.27
N ILE A 99 53.63 12.25 -59.29
CA ILE A 99 54.69 11.27 -59.54
C ILE A 99 55.07 10.60 -58.22
N ASP A 100 55.25 11.40 -57.16
CA ASP A 100 55.56 10.93 -55.80
C ASP A 100 55.25 12.03 -54.77
N THR A 101 54.98 11.64 -53.52
CA THR A 101 54.55 12.55 -52.44
C THR A 101 55.12 12.14 -51.09
N SER A 102 55.60 13.10 -50.29
CA SER A 102 56.08 12.89 -48.93
C SER A 102 55.49 13.95 -48.01
N VAL A 103 54.70 13.50 -47.03
CA VAL A 103 53.94 14.34 -46.08
C VAL A 103 54.32 14.03 -44.63
N SER A 104 55.62 13.86 -44.36
CA SER A 104 56.08 13.39 -43.06
C SER A 104 56.18 14.54 -42.07
N THR A 105 55.78 14.31 -40.82
CA THR A 105 55.89 15.30 -39.74
C THR A 105 57.33 15.39 -39.18
N GLY A 106 58.32 15.12 -40.03
CA GLY A 106 59.73 14.99 -39.67
C GLY A 106 60.45 16.32 -39.69
N THR A 107 61.76 16.29 -40.00
CA THR A 107 62.51 17.50 -40.38
C THR A 107 62.99 17.43 -41.83
N THR A 108 62.56 16.38 -42.55
CA THR A 108 62.99 16.04 -43.90
C THR A 108 61.90 15.29 -44.64
N ASP A 109 61.66 15.65 -45.88
CA ASP A 109 60.78 14.93 -46.81
C ASP A 109 61.51 14.65 -48.11
N ALA A 110 61.21 13.52 -48.75
CA ALA A 110 61.88 13.15 -49.99
C ALA A 110 60.92 12.48 -50.98
N VAL A 111 61.01 12.89 -52.25
CA VAL A 111 60.22 12.38 -53.36
C VAL A 111 61.13 12.02 -54.53
N THR A 112 60.78 11.00 -55.31
CA THR A 112 61.59 10.53 -56.44
C THR A 112 60.73 9.94 -57.55
N SER A 113 61.18 10.09 -58.80
CA SER A 113 60.61 9.35 -59.93
C SER A 113 60.98 7.86 -59.91
N ASN A 114 61.75 7.41 -58.91
CA ASN A 114 62.08 6.01 -58.62
C ASN A 114 62.59 5.20 -59.83
N GLY A 115 63.42 5.82 -60.67
CA GLY A 115 63.93 5.17 -61.89
C GLY A 115 63.04 5.29 -63.13
N THR A 116 61.85 5.86 -63.03
CA THR A 116 60.98 6.15 -64.19
C THR A 116 61.47 7.36 -64.98
N ASN A 117 61.27 7.33 -66.30
CA ASN A 117 61.63 8.44 -67.19
C ASN A 117 60.64 9.59 -67.03
N VAL A 118 61.10 10.71 -66.48
CA VAL A 118 60.37 11.98 -66.54
C VAL A 118 61.00 12.95 -67.55
N GLY A 119 62.07 12.50 -68.21
CA GLY A 119 62.83 13.25 -69.20
C GLY A 119 62.08 13.53 -70.50
N GLY A 120 62.21 14.76 -71.01
CA GLY A 120 61.52 15.25 -72.20
C GLY A 120 60.25 16.05 -71.90
N THR A 121 59.90 16.14 -70.62
CA THR A 121 58.72 16.85 -70.12
C THR A 121 59.09 17.80 -68.99
N THR A 122 58.16 18.65 -68.58
CA THR A 122 58.30 19.50 -67.39
C THR A 122 57.82 18.73 -66.16
N VAL A 123 58.60 18.74 -65.08
CA VAL A 123 58.14 18.29 -63.76
C VAL A 123 57.94 19.49 -62.85
N TYR A 124 56.99 19.38 -61.94
CA TYR A 124 56.73 20.38 -60.92
C TYR A 124 57.03 19.83 -59.53
N ILE A 125 57.62 20.65 -58.69
CA ILE A 125 57.87 20.38 -57.27
C ILE A 125 57.04 21.38 -56.49
N ASP A 126 56.24 20.90 -55.54
CA ASP A 126 55.50 21.75 -54.61
C ASP A 126 56.04 21.51 -53.20
N VAL A 127 56.37 22.60 -52.53
CA VAL A 127 56.68 22.62 -51.11
C VAL A 127 55.51 23.33 -50.42
N SER A 128 54.69 22.57 -49.70
CA SER A 128 53.45 23.06 -49.11
C SER A 128 53.56 23.20 -47.59
N ARG A 129 52.98 24.28 -47.06
CA ARG A 129 53.02 24.58 -45.63
C ARG A 129 51.88 23.90 -44.88
N TRP A 130 52.18 22.83 -44.16
CA TRP A 130 51.22 22.22 -43.24
C TRP A 130 51.15 23.00 -41.91
N ALA A 131 52.28 23.19 -41.23
CA ALA A 131 52.35 23.92 -39.97
C ALA A 131 53.64 24.74 -39.77
N GLY A 132 53.58 25.77 -38.92
CA GLY A 132 54.71 26.65 -38.63
C GLY A 132 54.98 27.69 -39.73
N SER A 133 56.07 28.45 -39.58
CA SER A 133 56.57 29.40 -40.60
C SER A 133 58.09 29.45 -40.46
N GLY A 134 58.80 29.30 -41.56
CA GLY A 134 60.25 29.15 -41.50
C GLY A 134 60.87 28.84 -42.86
N GLN A 135 62.20 28.76 -42.84
CA GLN A 135 63.02 28.53 -44.03
C GLN A 135 63.22 27.04 -44.25
N TYR A 136 63.22 26.62 -45.51
CA TYR A 136 63.57 25.26 -45.91
C TYR A 136 64.73 25.24 -46.91
N THR A 137 65.36 24.08 -47.00
CA THR A 137 66.39 23.75 -47.99
C THR A 137 65.86 22.67 -48.91
N LEU A 138 65.93 22.89 -50.22
CA LEU A 138 65.49 21.96 -51.26
C LEU A 138 66.70 21.46 -52.06
N GLN A 139 67.01 20.17 -51.98
CA GLN A 139 68.08 19.53 -52.72
C GLN A 139 67.52 18.68 -53.84
N ILE A 140 67.99 18.91 -55.08
CA ILE A 140 67.51 18.21 -56.27
C ILE A 140 68.65 17.40 -56.88
N TRP A 141 68.36 16.16 -57.26
CA TRP A 141 69.24 15.28 -58.04
C TRP A 141 68.53 14.76 -59.27
N ILE A 142 69.18 14.89 -60.43
CA ILE A 142 68.74 14.39 -61.72
C ILE A 142 69.71 13.30 -62.17
N PHE A 143 69.17 12.15 -62.57
CA PHE A 143 69.93 10.96 -62.96
C PHE A 143 69.43 10.40 -64.31
N VAL A 144 70.25 9.63 -65.03
CA VAL A 144 69.90 9.06 -66.35
C VAL A 144 69.24 7.68 -66.17
N ILE A 145 68.18 7.40 -66.92
CA ILE A 145 67.46 6.11 -66.93
C ILE A 145 67.72 5.36 -68.25
N THR A 146 67.96 4.05 -68.20
CA THR A 146 68.23 3.20 -69.38
C THR A 146 66.98 2.37 -69.74
N PRO A 147 66.45 2.41 -70.99
CA PRO A 147 65.27 1.64 -71.38
C PRO A 147 65.55 0.13 -71.63
N PRO A 148 64.57 -0.77 -71.40
CA PRO A 148 64.68 -2.22 -71.63
C PRO A 148 64.71 -2.59 -73.14
N PRO A 149 65.17 -3.80 -73.51
CA PRO A 149 65.30 -4.25 -74.91
C PRO A 149 63.93 -4.36 -75.62
N SER A 150 63.92 -4.27 -76.96
CA SER A 150 62.70 -4.31 -77.78
C SER A 150 62.05 -5.71 -77.84
N GLN A 151 60.86 -5.86 -77.28
CA GLN A 151 60.00 -7.06 -77.35
C GLN A 151 59.04 -7.03 -78.57
N ASN A 152 58.52 -8.19 -78.97
CA ASN A 152 57.61 -8.37 -80.12
C ASN A 152 56.75 -9.63 -79.97
N ASP A 153 55.98 -9.71 -78.90
CA ASP A 153 55.22 -10.89 -78.54
C ASP A 153 54.03 -11.06 -79.47
N ALA A 154 53.87 -12.29 -79.98
CA ALA A 154 52.91 -12.66 -81.03
C ALA A 154 52.95 -11.79 -82.31
N ASN A 155 54.09 -11.15 -82.61
CA ASN A 155 54.27 -10.21 -83.74
C ASN A 155 53.43 -8.92 -83.67
N THR A 156 53.07 -8.47 -82.46
CA THR A 156 52.29 -7.24 -82.27
C THR A 156 53.12 -5.96 -82.38
N GLY A 157 54.44 -6.06 -82.43
CA GLY A 157 55.37 -4.93 -82.44
C GLY A 157 55.69 -4.36 -81.05
N GLY A 158 55.26 -5.03 -79.98
CA GLY A 158 55.53 -4.69 -78.58
C GLY A 158 55.25 -5.87 -77.66
N ASP A 159 55.16 -5.56 -76.37
CA ASP A 159 54.87 -6.48 -75.26
C ASP A 159 53.40 -6.95 -75.27
N ALA A 160 53.11 -8.14 -74.73
CA ALA A 160 51.73 -8.58 -74.56
C ALA A 160 51.09 -7.93 -73.32
N GLY A 161 49.79 -8.16 -73.10
CA GLY A 161 49.10 -7.54 -71.97
C GLY A 161 49.42 -8.22 -70.64
N ASP A 162 49.76 -7.44 -69.62
CA ASP A 162 50.05 -7.95 -68.26
C ASP A 162 48.83 -8.43 -67.44
N THR A 163 47.60 -8.22 -67.93
CA THR A 163 46.37 -8.53 -67.19
C THR A 163 45.29 -9.12 -68.10
N TYR A 164 44.30 -9.78 -67.49
CA TYR A 164 43.12 -10.29 -68.18
C TYR A 164 42.41 -9.26 -69.07
N SER A 165 42.24 -8.03 -68.59
CA SER A 165 41.52 -6.98 -69.32
C SER A 165 42.34 -6.36 -70.45
N THR A 166 43.66 -6.53 -70.43
CA THR A 166 44.59 -6.03 -71.45
C THR A 166 45.11 -7.14 -72.37
N ALA A 167 44.55 -8.35 -72.27
CA ALA A 167 45.01 -9.53 -72.98
C ALA A 167 45.04 -9.34 -74.52
N THR A 168 46.15 -9.73 -75.12
CA THR A 168 46.43 -9.59 -76.54
C THR A 168 45.63 -10.60 -77.36
N ALA A 169 44.85 -10.15 -78.34
CA ALA A 169 44.01 -11.06 -79.14
C ALA A 169 44.84 -11.91 -80.13
N LEU A 170 44.70 -13.23 -80.05
CA LEU A 170 45.26 -14.19 -80.99
C LEU A 170 44.13 -14.75 -81.88
N THR A 171 44.33 -14.78 -83.19
CA THR A 171 43.27 -15.13 -84.16
C THR A 171 43.57 -16.35 -85.02
N GLY A 172 44.71 -17.01 -84.80
CA GLY A 172 45.13 -18.18 -85.58
C GLY A 172 44.61 -19.49 -85.01
N THR A 173 43.98 -20.31 -85.85
CA THR A 173 43.65 -21.71 -85.53
C THR A 173 44.85 -22.60 -85.81
N ASN A 174 45.25 -23.44 -84.85
CA ASN A 174 46.43 -24.32 -84.97
C ASN A 174 47.71 -23.51 -85.26
N ALA A 175 47.97 -22.49 -84.45
CA ALA A 175 49.00 -21.49 -84.69
C ALA A 175 50.10 -21.51 -83.62
N THR A 176 51.30 -21.07 -84.04
CA THR A 176 52.46 -20.91 -83.17
C THR A 176 52.85 -19.44 -83.10
N TYR A 177 53.02 -18.94 -81.89
CA TYR A 177 53.42 -17.59 -81.54
C TYR A 177 54.75 -17.62 -80.79
N TYR A 178 55.47 -16.50 -80.83
CA TYR A 178 56.73 -16.31 -80.12
C TYR A 178 56.57 -15.14 -79.17
N GLY A 179 57.21 -15.20 -78.02
CA GLY A 179 57.33 -14.06 -77.13
C GLY A 179 58.51 -14.16 -76.17
N TYR A 180 58.61 -13.22 -75.25
CA TYR A 180 59.62 -13.15 -74.20
C TYR A 180 58.93 -12.76 -72.89
N VAL A 181 59.39 -13.33 -71.77
CA VAL A 181 59.01 -12.87 -70.43
C VAL A 181 60.25 -12.84 -69.53
N ASP A 182 60.29 -11.89 -68.61
CA ASP A 182 61.31 -11.70 -67.58
C ASP A 182 60.67 -11.48 -66.20
N LYS A 183 60.99 -12.36 -65.24
CA LYS A 183 60.44 -12.32 -63.87
C LYS A 183 60.55 -10.97 -63.15
N SER A 184 61.49 -10.12 -63.53
CA SER A 184 61.78 -8.83 -62.89
C SER A 184 61.28 -7.61 -63.65
N THR A 185 61.06 -7.72 -64.96
CA THR A 185 60.71 -6.55 -65.80
C THR A 185 59.47 -6.74 -66.67
N ASP A 186 59.05 -7.98 -66.91
CA ASP A 186 57.91 -8.35 -67.76
C ASP A 186 57.46 -9.77 -67.37
N GLU A 187 56.65 -9.87 -66.31
CA GLU A 187 56.35 -11.17 -65.69
C GLU A 187 55.24 -11.94 -66.42
N PHE A 188 54.33 -11.26 -67.12
CA PHE A 188 53.05 -11.82 -67.56
C PHE A 188 52.68 -11.45 -69.00
N ASP A 189 52.39 -12.47 -69.80
CA ASP A 189 51.75 -12.31 -71.10
C ASP A 189 50.35 -12.94 -71.11
N TYR A 190 49.32 -12.12 -71.24
CA TYR A 190 47.93 -12.56 -71.41
C TYR A 190 47.49 -12.49 -72.87
N TYR A 191 46.75 -13.52 -73.29
CA TYR A 191 46.23 -13.70 -74.63
C TYR A 191 44.75 -14.10 -74.65
N ASN A 192 43.96 -13.52 -75.55
CA ASN A 192 42.57 -13.91 -75.79
C ASN A 192 42.45 -14.73 -77.07
N ILE A 193 41.84 -15.91 -76.98
CA ILE A 193 41.81 -16.90 -78.06
C ILE A 193 40.35 -17.33 -78.33
N PRO A 194 39.78 -17.05 -79.51
CA PRO A 194 38.47 -17.55 -79.89
C PRO A 194 38.57 -19.05 -80.25
N VAL A 195 37.73 -19.87 -79.64
CA VAL A 195 37.68 -21.32 -79.87
C VAL A 195 36.54 -21.63 -80.85
N PRO A 196 36.80 -22.33 -81.98
CA PRO A 196 35.73 -22.72 -82.89
C PRO A 196 34.67 -23.62 -82.21
N SER A 197 33.41 -23.53 -82.64
CA SER A 197 32.34 -24.42 -82.16
C SER A 197 32.72 -25.89 -82.31
N TYR A 198 32.34 -26.72 -81.34
CA TYR A 198 32.67 -28.16 -81.28
C TYR A 198 34.17 -28.47 -81.32
N HIS A 199 35.01 -27.59 -80.79
CA HIS A 199 36.43 -27.85 -80.61
C HIS A 199 36.85 -27.63 -79.16
N ARG A 200 37.79 -28.44 -78.69
CA ARG A 200 38.56 -28.16 -77.47
C ARG A 200 39.91 -27.56 -77.84
N ILE A 201 40.57 -26.87 -76.90
CA ILE A 201 41.88 -26.24 -77.09
C ILE A 201 42.96 -26.93 -76.26
N ASN A 202 44.10 -27.20 -76.88
CA ASN A 202 45.35 -27.61 -76.24
C ASN A 202 46.39 -26.52 -76.50
N ALA A 203 47.05 -26.04 -75.45
CA ALA A 203 48.10 -25.04 -75.56
C ALA A 203 49.40 -25.55 -74.93
N SER A 204 50.53 -25.19 -75.51
CA SER A 204 51.85 -25.52 -74.99
C SER A 204 52.81 -24.36 -75.10
N VAL A 205 53.62 -24.15 -74.07
CA VAL A 205 54.69 -23.15 -74.06
C VAL A 205 56.03 -23.84 -73.89
N SER A 206 57.00 -23.51 -74.75
CA SER A 206 58.37 -24.03 -74.70
C SER A 206 59.38 -22.90 -74.69
N TRP A 207 60.39 -23.00 -73.82
CA TRP A 207 61.50 -22.05 -73.69
C TRP A 207 62.85 -22.79 -73.73
N ASN A 208 63.96 -22.06 -73.90
CA ASN A 208 65.25 -22.60 -74.33
C ASN A 208 66.23 -22.91 -73.19
N THR A 209 66.16 -22.18 -72.08
CA THR A 209 67.14 -22.23 -71.00
C THR A 209 66.61 -23.01 -69.79
N SER A 210 67.50 -23.76 -69.13
CA SER A 210 67.17 -24.44 -67.88
C SER A 210 67.20 -23.53 -66.64
N SER A 211 67.54 -22.24 -66.84
CA SER A 211 67.55 -21.22 -65.79
C SER A 211 66.22 -20.49 -65.66
N ALA A 212 65.37 -20.56 -66.68
CA ALA A 212 64.01 -20.04 -66.65
C ALA A 212 62.98 -21.15 -66.40
N THR A 213 61.87 -20.80 -65.76
CA THR A 213 60.69 -21.65 -65.60
C THR A 213 59.45 -20.83 -65.92
N LEU A 214 58.67 -21.26 -66.92
CA LEU A 214 57.45 -20.58 -67.33
C LEU A 214 56.21 -21.41 -66.98
N HIS A 215 55.20 -20.75 -66.41
CA HIS A 215 53.89 -21.34 -66.15
C HIS A 215 52.90 -20.94 -67.24
N LEU A 216 51.98 -21.85 -67.54
CA LEU A 216 50.96 -21.67 -68.56
C LEU A 216 49.60 -21.94 -67.95
N HIS A 217 48.69 -20.96 -67.95
CA HIS A 217 47.33 -21.15 -67.46
C HIS A 217 46.30 -20.83 -68.54
N LEU A 218 45.13 -21.47 -68.47
CA LEU A 218 44.00 -21.33 -69.37
C LEU A 218 42.71 -21.12 -68.57
N TYR A 219 41.91 -20.16 -69.01
CA TYR A 219 40.72 -19.68 -68.33
C TYR A 219 39.54 -19.57 -69.30
N ASP A 220 38.33 -19.73 -68.78
CA ASP A 220 37.10 -19.54 -69.55
C ASP A 220 36.82 -18.04 -69.83
N SER A 221 35.67 -17.75 -70.45
CA SER A 221 35.25 -16.38 -70.76
C SER A 221 34.91 -15.51 -69.54
N ASN A 222 34.72 -16.13 -68.38
CA ASN A 222 34.37 -15.49 -67.11
C ASN A 222 35.60 -15.31 -66.20
N GLY A 223 36.78 -15.78 -66.63
CA GLY A 223 38.04 -15.70 -65.88
C GLY A 223 38.24 -16.82 -64.85
N ALA A 224 37.43 -17.88 -64.89
CA ALA A 224 37.61 -19.06 -64.06
C ALA A 224 38.60 -20.04 -64.71
N TYR A 225 39.33 -20.81 -63.88
CA TYR A 225 40.27 -21.82 -64.37
C TYR A 225 39.52 -22.99 -65.00
N LEU A 226 39.95 -23.40 -66.20
CA LEU A 226 39.43 -24.61 -66.82
C LEU A 226 40.04 -25.88 -66.17
N PRO A 227 39.29 -26.98 -66.05
CA PRO A 227 39.80 -28.29 -65.69
C PRO A 227 40.94 -28.73 -66.63
N GLY A 228 42.17 -28.89 -66.11
CA GLY A 228 43.37 -29.14 -66.91
C GLY A 228 44.04 -27.89 -67.50
N GLY A 229 43.51 -26.71 -67.18
CA GLY A 229 43.98 -25.39 -67.57
C GLY A 229 45.13 -24.83 -66.74
N GLN A 230 45.77 -25.63 -65.86
CA GLN A 230 46.90 -25.18 -65.03
C GLN A 230 48.16 -26.01 -65.28
N GLY A 231 49.13 -25.43 -65.98
CA GLY A 231 50.43 -26.02 -66.23
C GLY A 231 51.47 -25.44 -65.29
N PHE A 232 51.84 -26.20 -64.25
CA PHE A 232 52.93 -25.85 -63.31
C PHE A 232 54.22 -26.63 -63.57
N ASN A 233 54.38 -27.21 -64.75
CA ASN A 233 55.53 -28.05 -65.02
C ASN A 233 56.83 -27.21 -65.01
N THR A 234 57.84 -27.66 -64.28
CA THR A 234 59.12 -26.95 -64.13
C THR A 234 60.09 -27.23 -65.30
N THR A 235 59.64 -27.92 -66.34
CA THR A 235 60.44 -28.28 -67.52
C THR A 235 59.72 -27.91 -68.82
N SER A 236 60.46 -27.41 -69.81
CA SER A 236 59.97 -27.10 -71.16
C SER A 236 59.78 -28.38 -72.00
N PRO A 237 58.63 -28.58 -72.71
CA PRO A 237 57.45 -27.71 -72.76
C PRO A 237 56.47 -27.93 -71.60
N ASN A 238 55.74 -26.88 -71.24
CA ASN A 238 54.63 -26.91 -70.30
C ASN A 238 53.30 -26.81 -71.07
N THR A 239 52.29 -27.61 -70.71
CA THR A 239 51.08 -27.83 -71.51
C THR A 239 49.81 -27.69 -70.68
N VAL A 240 48.77 -27.12 -71.28
CA VAL A 240 47.41 -27.04 -70.72
C VAL A 240 46.38 -27.46 -71.76
N THR A 241 45.23 -27.92 -71.31
CA THR A 241 44.09 -28.29 -72.16
C THR A 241 42.80 -27.78 -71.55
N SER A 242 41.80 -27.48 -72.37
CA SER A 242 40.43 -27.29 -71.90
C SER A 242 39.74 -28.61 -71.52
N GLY A 243 40.41 -29.76 -71.69
CA GLY A 243 39.90 -31.06 -71.30
C GLY A 243 38.56 -31.38 -71.96
N ASN A 244 37.58 -31.70 -71.12
CA ASN A 244 36.20 -32.03 -71.48
C ASN A 244 35.26 -30.81 -71.38
N SER A 245 35.75 -29.61 -71.08
CA SER A 245 34.90 -28.42 -70.90
C SER A 245 34.38 -27.87 -72.23
N SER A 246 33.10 -27.45 -72.26
CA SER A 246 32.37 -26.92 -73.42
C SER A 246 32.80 -25.49 -73.83
N VAL A 247 34.09 -25.30 -74.13
CA VAL A 247 34.63 -24.01 -74.57
C VAL A 247 34.42 -23.74 -76.07
N GLY A 248 33.82 -24.66 -76.81
CA GLY A 248 33.64 -24.54 -78.26
C GLY A 248 32.65 -23.44 -78.61
N GLY A 249 33.10 -22.40 -79.32
CA GLY A 249 32.28 -21.26 -79.70
C GLY A 249 32.40 -20.06 -78.75
N THR A 250 33.20 -20.17 -77.69
CA THR A 250 33.50 -19.08 -76.74
C THR A 250 34.91 -18.51 -76.98
N THR A 251 35.31 -17.53 -76.17
CA THR A 251 36.69 -17.00 -76.14
C THR A 251 37.32 -17.34 -74.80
N VAL A 252 38.47 -17.99 -74.84
CA VAL A 252 39.26 -18.36 -73.65
C VAL A 252 40.42 -17.40 -73.47
N THR A 253 40.84 -17.21 -72.21
CA THR A 253 42.04 -16.41 -71.89
C THR A 253 43.20 -17.33 -71.53
N LEU A 254 44.40 -17.06 -72.03
CA LEU A 254 45.62 -17.81 -71.76
C LEU A 254 46.69 -16.88 -71.18
N MET A 255 47.39 -17.34 -70.14
CA MET A 255 48.44 -16.59 -69.47
C MET A 255 49.76 -17.36 -69.50
N VAL A 256 50.81 -16.76 -70.05
CA VAL A 256 52.19 -17.18 -69.88
C VAL A 256 52.81 -16.34 -68.76
N ARG A 257 53.47 -16.97 -67.80
CA ARG A 257 54.11 -16.26 -66.68
C ARG A 257 55.53 -16.72 -66.47
N ALA A 258 56.47 -15.77 -66.36
CA ALA A 258 57.80 -16.05 -65.84
C ALA A 258 57.72 -16.36 -64.33
N TRP A 259 57.88 -17.62 -63.95
CA TRP A 259 57.93 -17.99 -62.53
C TRP A 259 59.31 -17.72 -61.93
N ILE A 260 60.36 -18.04 -62.68
CA ILE A 260 61.77 -17.80 -62.35
C ILE A 260 62.53 -17.47 -63.64
N GLY A 261 63.44 -16.50 -63.60
CA GLY A 261 64.33 -16.16 -64.71
C GLY A 261 63.64 -15.41 -65.85
N ASP A 262 64.30 -15.38 -66.99
CA ASP A 262 63.85 -14.75 -68.22
C ASP A 262 64.19 -15.63 -69.43
N ASP A 263 63.34 -15.67 -70.45
CA ASP A 263 63.60 -16.40 -71.69
C ASP A 263 62.65 -16.01 -72.82
N ASP A 264 63.09 -16.29 -74.05
CA ASP A 264 62.20 -16.35 -75.20
C ASP A 264 61.39 -17.66 -75.13
N TYR A 265 60.09 -17.57 -75.38
CA TYR A 265 59.20 -18.71 -75.45
C TYR A 265 58.50 -18.83 -76.81
N THR A 266 58.06 -20.06 -77.08
CA THR A 266 57.22 -20.42 -78.22
C THR A 266 55.90 -20.98 -77.67
N LEU A 267 54.79 -20.30 -77.97
CA LEU A 267 53.44 -20.69 -77.60
C LEU A 267 52.76 -21.37 -78.80
N THR A 268 52.34 -22.62 -78.66
CA THR A 268 51.62 -23.37 -79.70
C THR A 268 50.21 -23.68 -79.24
N LEU A 269 49.23 -23.36 -80.08
CA LEU A 269 47.81 -23.66 -79.88
C LEU A 269 47.37 -24.75 -80.87
N GLU A 270 46.63 -25.74 -80.39
CA GLU A 270 46.00 -26.80 -81.19
C GLU A 270 44.51 -26.92 -80.83
N PHE A 271 43.65 -27.13 -81.83
CA PHE A 271 42.21 -27.28 -81.68
C PHE A 271 41.76 -28.65 -82.21
N ASP A 272 41.17 -29.47 -81.35
CA ASP A 272 40.64 -30.79 -81.69
C ASP A 272 39.13 -30.73 -81.90
N ASN A 273 38.62 -31.25 -83.03
CA ASN A 273 37.17 -31.36 -83.28
C ASN A 273 36.56 -32.51 -82.46
N ILE A 274 35.49 -32.23 -81.70
CA ILE A 274 34.85 -33.16 -80.76
C ILE A 274 33.37 -33.44 -81.08
N SER A 275 32.86 -33.05 -82.25
CA SER A 275 31.42 -33.05 -82.60
C SER A 275 30.73 -34.43 -82.72
N SER A 276 31.37 -35.54 -82.36
CA SER A 276 30.84 -36.91 -82.51
C SER A 276 30.82 -37.71 -81.20
N SER A 277 31.05 -37.07 -80.06
CA SER A 277 31.03 -37.69 -78.74
C SER A 277 29.72 -37.35 -78.02
N PRO A 278 28.96 -38.34 -77.49
CA PRO A 278 27.69 -38.09 -76.79
C PRO A 278 27.79 -37.08 -75.64
N ILE A 279 28.81 -37.22 -74.78
CA ILE A 279 29.21 -36.30 -73.69
C ILE A 279 29.37 -34.81 -74.06
N TYR A 280 29.39 -34.45 -75.36
CA TYR A 280 29.57 -33.05 -75.80
C TYR A 280 28.44 -32.55 -76.71
N ASN A 281 27.33 -33.31 -76.80
CA ASN A 281 26.13 -32.95 -77.54
C ASN A 281 24.92 -33.76 -77.01
N GLN A 282 24.67 -33.66 -75.70
CA GLN A 282 23.61 -34.40 -74.99
C GLN A 282 22.23 -33.88 -75.39
N ASN A 283 22.11 -32.55 -75.50
CA ASN A 283 20.87 -31.84 -75.83
C ASN A 283 19.74 -32.19 -74.83
N ASP A 284 20.09 -32.17 -73.55
CA ASP A 284 19.21 -32.58 -72.47
C ASP A 284 18.05 -31.59 -72.35
N SER A 285 16.84 -32.14 -72.37
CA SER A 285 15.58 -31.39 -72.47
C SER A 285 15.49 -30.42 -73.66
N GLY A 286 16.29 -30.61 -74.71
CA GLY A 286 16.24 -29.82 -75.94
C GLY A 286 16.96 -28.46 -75.89
N THR A 287 17.85 -28.26 -74.91
CA THR A 287 18.59 -27.01 -74.68
C THR A 287 19.80 -26.81 -75.60
N GLY A 288 20.22 -27.87 -76.29
CA GLY A 288 21.35 -27.87 -77.23
C GLY A 288 22.72 -28.18 -76.60
N ASP A 289 22.79 -28.38 -75.29
CA ASP A 289 24.00 -28.75 -74.54
C ASP A 289 23.65 -29.76 -73.43
N ASP A 290 24.60 -30.03 -72.55
CA ASP A 290 24.45 -30.79 -71.29
C ASP A 290 23.51 -30.10 -70.29
N ALA A 291 22.88 -30.86 -69.38
CA ALA A 291 22.21 -30.26 -68.23
C ALA A 291 23.23 -29.70 -67.23
N SER A 292 22.77 -28.99 -66.20
CA SER A 292 23.67 -28.39 -65.21
C SER A 292 23.91 -29.37 -64.07
N ASP A 293 25.14 -29.47 -63.56
CA ASP A 293 25.49 -30.18 -62.32
C ASP A 293 25.64 -29.21 -61.11
N ASP A 294 25.25 -27.93 -61.27
CA ASP A 294 25.26 -26.94 -60.18
C ASP A 294 23.84 -26.59 -59.75
N TYR A 295 23.43 -27.11 -58.59
CA TYR A 295 22.06 -26.94 -58.10
C TYR A 295 21.73 -25.48 -57.77
N ASN A 296 22.73 -24.60 -57.69
CA ASN A 296 22.51 -23.15 -57.55
C ASN A 296 22.19 -22.46 -58.87
N ASN A 297 22.48 -23.14 -59.99
CA ASN A 297 22.31 -22.66 -61.34
C ASN A 297 21.80 -23.78 -62.28
N PRO A 298 20.64 -24.42 -61.94
CA PRO A 298 20.12 -25.54 -62.71
C PRO A 298 19.59 -25.11 -64.07
N THR A 299 19.48 -26.05 -65.01
CA THR A 299 19.00 -25.78 -66.36
C THR A 299 17.50 -25.51 -66.39
N GLY A 300 17.10 -24.27 -66.67
CA GLY A 300 15.69 -23.89 -66.74
C GLY A 300 14.95 -24.53 -67.91
N ILE A 301 13.84 -25.21 -67.64
CA ILE A 301 12.97 -25.81 -68.66
C ILE A 301 11.55 -25.25 -68.57
N ILE A 302 10.93 -25.03 -69.73
CA ILE A 302 9.58 -24.44 -69.81
C ILE A 302 8.54 -25.55 -69.82
N THR A 303 7.65 -25.55 -68.82
CA THR A 303 6.51 -26.47 -68.71
C THR A 303 5.18 -25.73 -68.92
N ASN A 304 4.13 -26.49 -69.20
CA ASN A 304 2.75 -26.02 -69.22
C ASN A 304 1.93 -26.80 -68.17
N ILE A 305 0.76 -26.28 -67.78
CA ILE A 305 -0.20 -27.02 -66.95
C ILE A 305 -0.56 -28.34 -67.63
N GLY A 306 -0.58 -29.43 -66.85
CA GLY A 306 -0.75 -30.79 -67.36
C GLY A 306 0.59 -31.50 -67.64
N GLN A 307 0.60 -32.43 -68.59
CA GLN A 307 1.74 -33.30 -68.88
C GLN A 307 2.74 -32.65 -69.85
N ASN A 308 4.04 -32.75 -69.55
CA ASN A 308 5.18 -32.29 -70.35
C ASN A 308 6.23 -33.41 -70.45
N ASP A 309 6.79 -33.65 -71.64
CA ASP A 309 7.74 -34.74 -71.87
C ASP A 309 9.08 -34.22 -72.39
N PHE A 310 10.18 -34.69 -71.78
CA PHE A 310 11.57 -34.33 -72.06
C PHE A 310 12.44 -35.59 -72.18
N THR A 311 13.63 -35.43 -72.75
CA THR A 311 14.63 -36.50 -72.88
C THR A 311 15.99 -35.97 -72.47
N GLY A 312 16.82 -36.81 -71.88
CA GLY A 312 18.23 -36.49 -71.64
C GLY A 312 19.11 -37.73 -71.59
N TRP A 313 20.38 -37.54 -71.26
CA TRP A 313 21.39 -38.56 -71.12
C TRP A 313 22.24 -38.26 -69.90
N ALA A 314 22.69 -39.30 -69.18
CA ALA A 314 23.68 -39.12 -68.13
C ALA A 314 24.54 -40.37 -67.92
N SER A 315 25.69 -40.21 -67.28
CA SER A 315 26.71 -41.24 -67.03
C SER A 315 27.38 -41.13 -65.66
N ASN A 316 27.37 -42.25 -64.93
CA ASN A 316 28.00 -42.36 -63.61
C ASN A 316 29.54 -42.16 -63.57
N ALA A 317 30.20 -42.01 -64.72
CA ALA A 317 31.65 -41.82 -64.83
C ALA A 317 32.04 -40.42 -65.31
N ASP A 318 31.21 -39.82 -66.16
CA ASP A 318 31.59 -38.69 -67.01
C ASP A 318 30.62 -37.51 -66.87
N ASP A 319 29.40 -37.74 -66.40
CA ASP A 319 28.28 -36.79 -66.33
C ASP A 319 27.23 -37.34 -65.34
N ILE A 320 27.40 -37.02 -64.05
CA ILE A 320 26.78 -37.81 -62.98
C ILE A 320 25.39 -37.26 -62.63
N VAL A 321 25.13 -35.99 -62.91
CA VAL A 321 23.96 -35.28 -62.38
C VAL A 321 23.40 -34.34 -63.43
N ASP A 322 22.12 -34.51 -63.76
CA ASP A 322 21.36 -33.53 -64.52
C ASP A 322 20.39 -32.78 -63.61
N GLU A 323 20.53 -31.47 -63.53
CA GLU A 323 19.64 -30.63 -62.73
C GLU A 323 18.84 -29.66 -63.60
N TYR A 324 17.53 -29.66 -63.37
CA TYR A 324 16.56 -28.81 -64.04
C TYR A 324 15.81 -27.92 -63.07
N SER A 325 15.42 -26.73 -63.51
CA SER A 325 14.48 -25.87 -62.78
C SER A 325 13.18 -25.68 -63.54
N VAL A 326 12.07 -25.70 -62.79
CA VAL A 326 10.71 -25.46 -63.27
C VAL A 326 10.06 -24.40 -62.37
N ASP A 327 9.53 -23.34 -62.99
CA ASP A 327 8.72 -22.35 -62.27
C ASP A 327 7.28 -22.86 -62.12
N MET A 328 6.79 -22.89 -60.88
CA MET A 328 5.45 -23.39 -60.56
C MET A 328 4.44 -22.24 -60.56
N PRO A 329 3.30 -22.37 -61.27
CA PRO A 329 2.18 -21.45 -61.10
C PRO A 329 1.65 -21.49 -59.66
N VAL A 330 1.13 -20.37 -59.16
CA VAL A 330 0.40 -20.31 -57.87
C VAL A 330 -0.75 -21.32 -57.87
N ASP A 331 -0.91 -22.05 -56.77
CA ASP A 331 -1.95 -23.08 -56.54
C ASP A 331 -1.78 -24.41 -57.30
N TYR A 332 -0.55 -24.72 -57.74
CA TYR A 332 -0.25 -25.98 -58.45
C TYR A 332 0.82 -26.82 -57.74
N GLY A 333 0.64 -28.14 -57.82
CA GLY A 333 1.62 -29.16 -57.46
C GLY A 333 2.35 -29.72 -58.68
N ILE A 334 3.42 -30.48 -58.42
CA ILE A 334 4.26 -31.12 -59.44
C ILE A 334 4.44 -32.61 -59.17
N ALA A 335 4.44 -33.41 -60.23
CA ALA A 335 4.89 -34.80 -60.21
C ALA A 335 5.85 -35.02 -61.37
N VAL A 336 6.93 -35.76 -61.13
CA VAL A 336 7.97 -36.06 -62.12
C VAL A 336 8.16 -37.56 -62.19
N SER A 337 8.26 -38.09 -63.42
CA SER A 337 8.55 -39.50 -63.66
C SER A 337 9.67 -39.65 -64.68
N VAL A 338 10.70 -40.43 -64.35
CA VAL A 338 11.86 -40.65 -65.22
C VAL A 338 11.96 -42.12 -65.59
N SER A 339 11.97 -42.40 -66.90
CA SER A 339 12.05 -43.75 -67.46
C SER A 339 13.33 -43.96 -68.25
N PHE A 340 13.99 -45.09 -68.02
CA PHE A 340 15.30 -45.45 -68.59
C PHE A 340 15.43 -46.97 -68.81
N ASP A 341 16.46 -47.39 -69.55
CA ASP A 341 16.79 -48.81 -69.75
C ASP A 341 17.63 -49.35 -68.58
N THR A 342 16.96 -50.06 -67.66
CA THR A 342 17.57 -50.70 -66.47
C THR A 342 18.72 -51.68 -66.78
N GLY A 343 18.92 -52.09 -68.04
CA GLY A 343 20.05 -52.92 -68.45
C GLY A 343 21.36 -52.15 -68.66
N GLU A 344 21.27 -50.83 -68.88
CA GLU A 344 22.40 -49.97 -69.27
C GLU A 344 22.70 -48.89 -68.21
N VAL A 345 21.67 -48.37 -67.53
CA VAL A 345 21.80 -47.27 -66.55
C VAL A 345 20.79 -47.40 -65.40
N ASN A 346 21.10 -46.80 -64.25
CA ASN A 346 20.19 -46.59 -63.13
C ASN A 346 20.20 -45.11 -62.74
N PHE A 347 19.03 -44.47 -62.75
CA PHE A 347 18.86 -43.09 -62.30
C PHE A 347 18.07 -43.05 -61.00
N ASP A 348 18.58 -42.31 -60.03
CA ASP A 348 17.82 -41.86 -58.85
C ASP A 348 17.32 -40.44 -59.12
N ILE A 349 16.19 -40.05 -58.55
CA ILE A 349 15.60 -38.72 -58.79
C ILE A 349 15.21 -38.03 -57.50
N ALA A 350 15.36 -36.71 -57.46
CA ALA A 350 14.95 -35.87 -56.34
C ALA A 350 14.21 -34.61 -56.81
N LEU A 351 13.30 -34.16 -55.95
CA LEU A 351 12.54 -32.93 -56.10
C LEU A 351 12.82 -32.03 -54.88
N ALA A 352 13.16 -30.76 -55.10
CA ALA A 352 13.49 -29.84 -54.01
C ALA A 352 13.08 -28.39 -54.32
N ARG A 353 12.85 -27.56 -53.29
CA ARG A 353 12.58 -26.12 -53.47
C ARG A 353 13.86 -25.31 -53.58
N MET A 354 13.85 -24.29 -54.45
CA MET A 354 14.90 -23.27 -54.55
C MET A 354 14.52 -22.01 -53.74
N PRO A 355 15.50 -21.27 -53.17
CA PRO A 355 16.93 -21.55 -53.10
C PRO A 355 17.30 -22.53 -51.95
N ASN A 356 18.44 -23.21 -52.05
CA ASN A 356 18.97 -24.22 -51.11
C ASN A 356 18.27 -25.60 -51.15
N PRO A 357 18.31 -26.28 -52.30
CA PRO A 357 17.61 -27.56 -52.50
C PRO A 357 18.10 -28.67 -51.56
N ALA A 358 19.37 -28.67 -51.16
CA ALA A 358 19.93 -29.65 -50.22
C ALA A 358 19.27 -29.64 -48.82
N SER A 359 18.67 -28.53 -48.40
CA SER A 359 17.92 -28.41 -47.14
C SER A 359 16.40 -28.45 -47.32
N ASN A 360 15.92 -28.38 -48.56
CA ASN A 360 14.51 -28.22 -48.92
C ASN A 360 14.02 -29.32 -49.86
N ILE A 361 14.44 -30.57 -49.59
CA ILE A 361 14.01 -31.75 -50.34
C ILE A 361 12.51 -31.97 -50.10
N ILE A 362 11.75 -32.04 -51.18
CA ILE A 362 10.31 -32.31 -51.17
C ILE A 362 10.08 -33.82 -51.19
N ASP A 363 10.70 -34.52 -52.15
CA ASP A 363 10.55 -35.95 -52.35
C ASP A 363 11.78 -36.54 -53.07
N THR A 364 12.09 -37.81 -52.81
CA THR A 364 13.22 -38.53 -53.42
C THR A 364 12.83 -39.96 -53.75
N SER A 365 13.22 -40.43 -54.93
CA SER A 365 13.16 -41.83 -55.31
C SER A 365 14.57 -42.34 -55.59
N SER A 366 14.91 -43.49 -55.01
CA SER A 366 16.17 -44.19 -55.27
C SER A 366 15.91 -45.69 -55.30
N GLY A 367 15.87 -46.25 -56.50
CA GLY A 367 15.46 -47.62 -56.77
C GLY A 367 16.24 -48.24 -57.93
N PHE A 368 15.71 -49.37 -58.41
CA PHE A 368 16.18 -50.02 -59.65
C PHE A 368 15.00 -50.15 -60.64
N ALA A 369 13.94 -49.38 -60.42
CA ALA A 369 12.69 -49.48 -61.16
C ALA A 369 12.64 -48.43 -62.26
N SER A 370 11.99 -48.75 -63.37
CA SER A 370 11.74 -47.80 -64.45
C SER A 370 10.24 -47.85 -64.79
N PRO A 371 9.51 -46.74 -64.67
CA PRO A 371 10.00 -45.42 -64.26
C PRO A 371 10.22 -45.27 -62.75
N GLU A 372 11.07 -44.31 -62.36
CA GLU A 372 11.09 -43.71 -61.03
C GLU A 372 10.17 -42.49 -60.97
N THR A 373 9.62 -42.17 -59.79
CA THR A 373 8.63 -41.09 -59.62
C THR A 373 8.85 -40.32 -58.33
N VAL A 374 8.73 -38.99 -58.39
CA VAL A 374 8.69 -38.07 -57.25
C VAL A 374 7.54 -37.08 -57.41
N THR A 375 6.96 -36.61 -56.31
CA THR A 375 5.86 -35.63 -56.35
C THR A 375 5.85 -34.71 -55.15
N SER A 376 5.30 -33.51 -55.29
CA SER A 376 4.98 -32.65 -54.15
C SER A 376 3.90 -33.24 -53.23
N ASN A 377 3.15 -34.26 -53.68
CA ASN A 377 2.16 -34.97 -52.86
C ASN A 377 1.20 -34.03 -52.11
N GLY A 378 0.69 -33.00 -52.80
CA GLY A 378 -0.19 -31.98 -52.21
C GLY A 378 0.55 -30.80 -51.55
N THR A 379 1.84 -30.94 -51.23
CA THR A 379 2.63 -29.85 -50.62
C THR A 379 2.65 -28.62 -51.55
N TYR A 380 2.24 -27.46 -51.03
CA TYR A 380 2.17 -26.21 -51.78
C TYR A 380 3.56 -25.77 -52.28
N VAL A 381 3.77 -25.86 -53.59
CA VAL A 381 4.98 -25.35 -54.27
C VAL A 381 4.64 -24.23 -55.25
N GLY A 382 3.40 -23.73 -55.21
CA GLY A 382 2.90 -22.73 -56.15
C GLY A 382 3.62 -21.39 -55.97
N GLY A 383 4.07 -20.80 -57.07
CA GLY A 383 4.83 -19.55 -57.06
C GLY A 383 6.33 -19.70 -56.79
N ASP A 384 6.80 -20.90 -56.40
CA ASP A 384 8.22 -21.22 -56.21
C ASP A 384 8.86 -21.76 -57.49
N THR A 385 10.20 -21.74 -57.54
CA THR A 385 10.99 -22.53 -58.50
C THR A 385 11.39 -23.85 -57.86
N VAL A 386 11.08 -24.95 -58.54
CA VAL A 386 11.39 -26.31 -58.07
C VAL A 386 12.56 -26.89 -58.87
N LEU A 387 13.51 -27.50 -58.16
CA LEU A 387 14.62 -28.28 -58.70
C LEU A 387 14.18 -29.73 -58.95
N ILE A 388 14.54 -30.26 -60.11
CA ILE A 388 14.50 -31.68 -60.43
C ILE A 388 15.94 -32.13 -60.64
N GLU A 389 16.41 -33.05 -59.80
CA GLU A 389 17.74 -33.66 -59.92
C GLU A 389 17.59 -35.09 -60.43
N ILE A 390 18.35 -35.45 -61.46
CA ILE A 390 18.45 -36.81 -61.98
C ILE A 390 19.90 -37.26 -61.79
N TYR A 391 20.10 -38.24 -60.92
CA TYR A 391 21.41 -38.73 -60.53
C TYR A 391 21.73 -40.08 -61.18
N ALA A 392 22.77 -40.13 -62.00
CA ALA A 392 23.27 -41.35 -62.63
C ALA A 392 24.00 -42.26 -61.63
N TYR A 393 23.25 -43.02 -60.83
CA TYR A 393 23.81 -43.93 -59.82
C TYR A 393 24.77 -44.97 -60.40
N SER A 394 24.43 -45.56 -61.56
CA SER A 394 25.31 -46.51 -62.23
C SER A 394 25.05 -46.60 -63.72
N GLY A 395 26.11 -46.85 -64.50
CA GLY A 395 25.99 -47.06 -65.94
C GLY A 395 25.91 -45.76 -66.73
N VAL A 396 25.42 -45.87 -67.97
CA VAL A 396 25.34 -44.75 -68.90
C VAL A 396 24.21 -44.97 -69.89
N GLY A 397 23.38 -43.95 -70.14
CA GLY A 397 22.25 -44.09 -71.04
C GLY A 397 21.33 -42.89 -71.11
N GLU A 398 20.32 -42.98 -71.96
CA GLU A 398 19.28 -41.96 -72.12
C GLU A 398 18.12 -42.20 -71.13
N TYR A 399 17.44 -41.13 -70.72
CA TYR A 399 16.17 -41.16 -70.00
C TYR A 399 15.09 -40.33 -70.69
N ASN A 400 13.83 -40.68 -70.44
CA ASN A 400 12.67 -39.84 -70.74
C ASN A 400 12.04 -39.38 -69.43
N MET A 401 11.93 -38.07 -69.27
CA MET A 401 11.35 -37.39 -68.12
C MET A 401 9.96 -36.87 -68.48
N THR A 402 8.94 -37.23 -67.72
CA THR A 402 7.59 -36.68 -67.83
C THR A 402 7.26 -35.89 -66.57
N ILE A 403 6.81 -34.65 -66.74
CA ILE A 403 6.44 -33.71 -65.66
C ILE A 403 4.95 -33.42 -65.76
N TRP A 404 4.19 -33.61 -64.68
CA TRP A 404 2.81 -33.19 -64.53
C TRP A 404 2.70 -32.01 -63.58
N ILE A 405 2.03 -30.95 -64.04
CA ILE A 405 1.65 -29.79 -63.24
C ILE A 405 0.12 -29.87 -63.04
N PHE A 406 -0.34 -29.97 -61.79
CA PHE A 406 -1.76 -30.20 -61.42
C PHE A 406 -2.26 -29.18 -60.39
N THR A 407 -3.56 -28.85 -60.41
CA THR A 407 -4.17 -27.89 -59.48
C THR A 407 -4.25 -28.49 -58.08
N LEU A 408 -4.07 -27.66 -57.03
CA LEU A 408 -4.27 -28.03 -55.62
C LEU A 408 -5.64 -27.61 -55.09
N ASP A 409 -6.35 -26.77 -55.83
CA ASP A 409 -7.73 -26.34 -55.61
C ASP A 409 -8.53 -26.74 -56.86
N THR A 410 -9.34 -27.79 -56.75
CA THR A 410 -10.03 -28.42 -57.88
C THR A 410 -11.24 -27.63 -58.35
N ASP A 411 -11.96 -26.96 -57.45
CA ASP A 411 -13.21 -26.27 -57.75
C ASP A 411 -13.11 -24.73 -57.75
N GLY A 412 -12.00 -24.18 -57.26
CA GLY A 412 -11.61 -22.78 -57.33
C GLY A 412 -12.19 -21.91 -56.22
N ASP A 413 -12.53 -22.47 -55.06
CA ASP A 413 -13.20 -21.74 -53.98
C ASP A 413 -12.25 -21.08 -52.96
N GLY A 414 -10.96 -21.38 -53.05
CA GLY A 414 -9.91 -20.78 -52.24
C GLY A 414 -9.37 -21.68 -51.13
N PHE A 415 -9.94 -22.88 -50.93
CA PHE A 415 -9.38 -23.91 -50.05
C PHE A 415 -8.69 -24.99 -50.87
N TYR A 416 -7.64 -25.61 -50.33
CA TYR A 416 -6.96 -26.71 -51.02
C TYR A 416 -7.68 -28.03 -50.75
N ASP A 417 -7.72 -28.90 -51.76
CA ASP A 417 -8.48 -30.16 -51.72
C ASP A 417 -8.14 -31.04 -50.48
N ASP A 418 -6.87 -31.04 -50.05
CA ASP A 418 -6.41 -31.80 -48.88
C ASP A 418 -6.88 -31.18 -47.55
N ASP A 419 -6.96 -29.85 -47.48
CA ASP A 419 -7.43 -29.11 -46.31
C ASP A 419 -8.94 -29.28 -46.17
N GLU A 420 -9.69 -29.14 -47.27
CA GLU A 420 -11.14 -29.37 -47.31
C GLU A 420 -11.56 -30.76 -46.83
N VAL A 421 -10.85 -31.80 -47.26
CA VAL A 421 -11.11 -33.17 -46.77
C VAL A 421 -10.87 -33.29 -45.27
N THR A 422 -9.90 -32.55 -44.74
CA THR A 422 -9.57 -32.54 -43.30
C THR A 422 -10.61 -31.76 -42.50
N CYS A 423 -11.04 -30.61 -43.02
CA CYS A 423 -12.08 -29.75 -42.46
C CYS A 423 -13.50 -30.31 -42.65
N GLY A 424 -13.65 -31.37 -43.46
CA GLY A 424 -14.91 -32.07 -43.69
C GLY A 424 -15.81 -31.43 -44.74
N SER A 425 -15.27 -30.55 -45.58
CA SER A 425 -15.94 -29.98 -46.76
C SER A 425 -15.70 -30.84 -48.01
N ASP A 426 -16.31 -30.48 -49.14
CA ASP A 426 -16.34 -31.31 -50.37
C ASP A 426 -15.46 -30.65 -51.45
N PRO A 427 -14.26 -31.19 -51.75
CA PRO A 427 -13.27 -30.53 -52.61
C PRO A 427 -13.61 -30.46 -54.10
N ASP A 428 -14.81 -30.93 -54.47
CA ASP A 428 -15.34 -30.85 -55.82
C ASP A 428 -16.56 -29.89 -55.91
N ASP A 429 -16.98 -29.26 -54.81
CA ASP A 429 -18.13 -28.35 -54.72
C ASP A 429 -17.79 -27.01 -54.06
N ALA A 430 -17.51 -25.99 -54.89
CA ALA A 430 -17.16 -24.62 -54.50
C ALA A 430 -18.20 -23.85 -53.65
N SER A 431 -19.31 -24.48 -53.27
CA SER A 431 -20.27 -23.96 -52.30
C SER A 431 -20.20 -24.62 -50.93
N SER A 432 -19.37 -25.65 -50.80
CA SER A 432 -19.05 -26.38 -49.60
C SER A 432 -17.68 -25.93 -49.10
N VAL A 433 -17.60 -24.76 -48.50
CA VAL A 433 -16.37 -24.25 -47.87
C VAL A 433 -16.23 -24.74 -46.41
N PRO A 434 -15.01 -24.95 -45.91
CA PRO A 434 -14.73 -25.08 -44.48
C PRO A 434 -15.29 -23.94 -43.61
N GLN A 435 -15.54 -24.20 -42.33
CA GLN A 435 -15.73 -23.11 -41.35
C GLN A 435 -14.35 -22.55 -40.99
N ASP A 436 -14.25 -21.23 -41.00
CA ASP A 436 -13.05 -20.43 -40.84
C ASP A 436 -13.54 -19.10 -40.25
N THR A 437 -13.47 -18.99 -38.92
CA THR A 437 -14.15 -17.95 -38.15
C THR A 437 -13.46 -16.59 -38.26
N ASP A 438 -12.13 -16.57 -38.33
CA ASP A 438 -11.31 -15.36 -38.48
C ASP A 438 -10.96 -15.01 -39.93
N ALA A 439 -11.22 -15.93 -40.87
CA ALA A 439 -10.97 -15.82 -42.30
C ALA A 439 -9.47 -15.70 -42.66
N ASP A 440 -8.58 -16.33 -41.90
CA ASP A 440 -7.14 -16.37 -42.19
C ASP A 440 -6.76 -17.40 -43.28
N GLY A 441 -7.70 -18.27 -43.64
CA GLY A 441 -7.56 -19.32 -44.64
C GLY A 441 -7.25 -20.72 -44.08
N ILE A 442 -7.19 -20.86 -42.76
CA ILE A 442 -7.17 -22.12 -42.02
C ILE A 442 -8.59 -22.34 -41.47
N CYS A 443 -9.07 -23.58 -41.49
CA CYS A 443 -10.40 -23.86 -40.94
C CYS A 443 -10.33 -24.08 -39.43
N ASP A 444 -11.42 -23.81 -38.70
CA ASP A 444 -11.53 -23.96 -37.24
C ASP A 444 -11.06 -25.35 -36.70
N VAL A 445 -11.13 -26.40 -37.52
CA VAL A 445 -10.71 -27.75 -37.09
C VAL A 445 -9.18 -27.91 -37.09
N MET A 446 -8.48 -27.06 -37.81
CA MET A 446 -7.04 -27.06 -38.05
C MET A 446 -6.35 -25.81 -37.50
N ASP A 447 -7.12 -24.75 -37.26
CA ASP A 447 -6.68 -23.59 -36.53
C ASP A 447 -6.48 -23.95 -35.05
N ASN A 448 -5.63 -23.19 -34.37
CA ASN A 448 -5.52 -23.27 -32.91
C ASN A 448 -5.94 -21.95 -32.25
N ASP A 449 -6.37 -20.96 -33.03
CA ASP A 449 -6.84 -19.62 -32.64
C ASP A 449 -7.99 -19.27 -33.60
N ASP A 450 -9.11 -19.98 -33.45
CA ASP A 450 -10.23 -20.03 -34.39
C ASP A 450 -10.80 -18.64 -34.77
N ASP A 451 -10.76 -17.66 -33.85
CA ASP A 451 -11.28 -16.30 -34.08
C ASP A 451 -10.21 -15.19 -34.22
N GLY A 452 -8.94 -15.56 -34.07
CA GLY A 452 -7.77 -14.72 -34.35
C GLY A 452 -7.53 -13.61 -33.34
N ASP A 453 -7.99 -13.76 -32.10
CA ASP A 453 -7.79 -12.77 -31.04
C ASP A 453 -6.41 -12.86 -30.36
N GLY A 454 -5.68 -13.95 -30.61
CA GLY A 454 -4.33 -14.21 -30.12
C GLY A 454 -4.25 -15.15 -28.92
N TYR A 455 -5.36 -15.75 -28.49
CA TYR A 455 -5.40 -16.81 -27.48
C TYR A 455 -5.70 -18.17 -28.13
N ASP A 456 -4.84 -19.15 -27.88
CA ASP A 456 -5.08 -20.48 -28.46
C ASP A 456 -6.41 -21.07 -27.90
N ASP A 457 -7.25 -21.74 -28.71
CA ASP A 457 -8.58 -22.29 -28.35
C ASP A 457 -8.59 -23.14 -27.06
N ALA A 458 -7.44 -23.72 -26.72
CA ALA A 458 -7.26 -24.53 -25.52
C ALA A 458 -7.19 -23.71 -24.22
N ASN A 459 -6.89 -22.42 -24.32
CA ASN A 459 -6.82 -21.45 -23.23
C ASN A 459 -7.81 -20.30 -23.42
N ASP A 460 -8.70 -20.43 -24.40
CA ASP A 460 -9.76 -19.49 -24.70
C ASP A 460 -11.11 -20.12 -24.30
N SER A 461 -11.86 -19.42 -23.46
CA SER A 461 -13.19 -19.84 -23.01
C SER A 461 -14.27 -19.57 -24.07
N PHE A 462 -13.99 -18.67 -25.01
CA PHE A 462 -14.83 -18.30 -26.15
C PHE A 462 -14.07 -18.38 -27.50
N PRO A 463 -13.65 -19.58 -27.95
CA PRO A 463 -12.84 -19.76 -29.17
C PRO A 463 -13.47 -19.31 -30.50
N LEU A 464 -14.63 -18.67 -30.51
CA LEU A 464 -15.32 -18.23 -31.72
C LEU A 464 -15.78 -16.77 -31.62
N ASP A 465 -15.37 -16.05 -30.58
CA ASP A 465 -15.69 -14.65 -30.32
C ASP A 465 -14.44 -13.86 -29.96
N ASN A 466 -13.83 -13.23 -30.97
CA ASN A 466 -12.58 -12.49 -30.83
C ASN A 466 -12.59 -11.26 -29.91
N SER A 467 -13.69 -11.01 -29.22
CA SER A 467 -13.80 -9.99 -28.19
C SER A 467 -13.72 -10.53 -26.77
N GLU A 468 -13.68 -11.85 -26.58
CA GLU A 468 -13.72 -12.51 -25.27
C GLU A 468 -12.78 -13.72 -25.25
N TRP A 469 -12.02 -13.91 -24.16
CA TRP A 469 -11.10 -15.06 -24.04
C TRP A 469 -11.08 -15.70 -22.64
N ASP A 470 -11.36 -14.91 -21.60
CA ASP A 470 -11.47 -15.35 -20.20
C ASP A 470 -12.95 -15.32 -19.76
N ASP A 471 -13.32 -16.27 -18.89
CA ASP A 471 -14.64 -16.40 -18.23
C ASP A 471 -14.36 -16.74 -16.75
N THR A 472 -14.06 -15.71 -15.97
CA THR A 472 -13.47 -15.86 -14.63
C THR A 472 -14.43 -16.56 -13.66
N ASP A 473 -15.72 -16.28 -13.72
CA ASP A 473 -16.75 -16.87 -12.86
C ASP A 473 -17.50 -18.09 -13.48
N ASN A 474 -17.28 -18.34 -14.78
CA ASN A 474 -17.88 -19.43 -15.57
C ASN A 474 -19.40 -19.33 -15.76
N ASP A 475 -19.94 -18.11 -15.83
CA ASP A 475 -21.37 -17.87 -16.10
C ASP A 475 -21.74 -17.93 -17.60
N GLY A 476 -20.72 -17.84 -18.48
CA GLY A 476 -20.83 -17.88 -19.92
C GLY A 476 -20.96 -16.52 -20.62
N ILE A 477 -20.70 -15.42 -19.91
CA ILE A 477 -20.36 -14.08 -20.42
C ILE A 477 -18.84 -13.91 -20.25
N GLY A 478 -18.15 -13.32 -21.22
CA GLY A 478 -16.70 -13.12 -21.12
C GLY A 478 -16.35 -11.84 -20.37
N ASP A 479 -15.19 -11.83 -19.73
CA ASP A 479 -14.72 -10.76 -18.83
C ASP A 479 -14.66 -9.37 -19.50
N ASN A 480 -14.62 -9.23 -20.84
CA ASN A 480 -14.66 -7.91 -21.47
C ASN A 480 -16.09 -7.35 -21.64
N SER A 481 -17.10 -8.21 -21.53
CA SER A 481 -18.52 -7.87 -21.65
C SER A 481 -19.31 -8.08 -20.36
N ASP A 482 -18.75 -8.80 -19.38
CA ASP A 482 -19.27 -8.85 -18.03
C ASP A 482 -18.97 -7.53 -17.29
N ASP A 483 -19.86 -7.17 -16.36
CA ASP A 483 -19.66 -6.04 -15.47
C ASP A 483 -19.34 -6.54 -14.03
N ASP A 484 -19.29 -7.86 -13.77
CA ASP A 484 -19.01 -8.54 -12.49
C ASP A 484 -18.17 -9.82 -12.77
N ASP A 485 -16.91 -9.63 -13.16
CA ASP A 485 -16.05 -10.68 -13.74
C ASP A 485 -15.84 -11.90 -12.83
N ASP A 486 -15.92 -11.73 -11.51
CA ASP A 486 -15.72 -12.82 -10.53
C ASP A 486 -17.01 -13.36 -9.89
N GLY A 487 -18.16 -12.75 -10.21
CA GLY A 487 -19.49 -13.18 -9.80
C GLY A 487 -19.76 -13.05 -8.30
N ASP A 488 -19.07 -12.16 -7.59
CA ASP A 488 -19.26 -11.94 -6.16
C ASP A 488 -20.43 -11.01 -5.81
N GLY A 489 -20.97 -10.34 -6.83
CA GLY A 489 -22.14 -9.47 -6.75
C GLY A 489 -21.81 -7.98 -6.70
N TRP A 490 -20.54 -7.60 -6.81
CA TRP A 490 -20.09 -6.22 -7.01
C TRP A 490 -19.67 -6.00 -8.45
N THR A 491 -19.96 -4.81 -9.00
CA THR A 491 -19.52 -4.53 -10.38
C THR A 491 -18.05 -4.13 -10.41
N ASP A 492 -17.32 -4.41 -11.48
CA ASP A 492 -15.89 -4.08 -11.56
C ASP A 492 -15.64 -2.57 -11.41
N SER A 493 -16.62 -1.76 -11.84
CA SER A 493 -16.62 -0.31 -11.68
C SER A 493 -16.71 0.12 -10.21
N ASP A 494 -17.51 -0.58 -9.41
CA ASP A 494 -17.64 -0.33 -7.98
C ASP A 494 -16.39 -0.82 -7.26
N GLU A 495 -15.93 -2.02 -7.56
CA GLU A 495 -14.68 -2.57 -7.00
C GLU A 495 -13.46 -1.71 -7.29
N TYR A 496 -13.32 -1.17 -8.50
CA TYR A 496 -12.26 -0.22 -8.82
C TYR A 496 -12.32 1.05 -7.96
N GLN A 497 -13.52 1.52 -7.61
CA GLN A 497 -13.71 2.66 -6.72
C GLN A 497 -13.42 2.32 -5.26
N CYS A 498 -13.80 1.10 -4.85
CA CYS A 498 -13.58 0.55 -3.51
C CYS A 498 -12.15 0.05 -3.29
N GLY A 499 -11.36 -0.10 -4.35
CA GLY A 499 -9.97 -0.55 -4.31
C GLY A 499 -9.80 -2.06 -4.16
N THR A 500 -10.80 -2.84 -4.56
CA THR A 500 -10.77 -4.30 -4.59
C THR A 500 -10.39 -4.86 -5.96
N ASP A 501 -10.19 -6.18 -6.04
CA ASP A 501 -9.72 -6.86 -7.25
C ASP A 501 -10.90 -7.58 -7.93
N PRO A 502 -11.37 -7.08 -9.08
CA PRO A 502 -12.60 -7.58 -9.73
C PRO A 502 -12.48 -8.97 -10.36
N MET A 503 -11.30 -9.56 -10.27
CA MET A 503 -11.02 -10.91 -10.80
C MET A 503 -10.97 -11.96 -9.67
N LEU A 504 -11.34 -11.60 -8.44
CA LEU A 504 -11.13 -12.41 -7.25
C LEU A 504 -12.31 -12.34 -6.29
N TYR A 505 -13.22 -13.32 -6.40
CA TYR A 505 -14.43 -13.45 -5.57
C TYR A 505 -14.27 -13.24 -4.05
N SER A 506 -13.06 -13.48 -3.52
CA SER A 506 -12.74 -13.27 -2.10
C SER A 506 -12.39 -11.83 -1.73
N SER A 507 -12.33 -10.93 -2.70
CA SER A 507 -11.89 -9.54 -2.59
C SER A 507 -13.08 -8.58 -2.53
N GLN A 508 -14.15 -8.91 -1.80
CA GLN A 508 -15.33 -8.06 -1.74
C GLN A 508 -15.06 -6.69 -1.11
N PRO A 509 -15.64 -5.60 -1.65
CA PRO A 509 -15.72 -4.30 -0.98
C PRO A 509 -16.28 -4.44 0.45
N THR A 510 -15.79 -3.59 1.35
CA THR A 510 -16.39 -3.45 2.68
C THR A 510 -17.57 -2.49 2.54
N ASP A 511 -18.74 -2.95 2.99
CA ASP A 511 -20.04 -2.28 2.92
C ASP A 511 -20.71 -2.57 4.26
N THR A 512 -20.54 -1.63 5.20
CA THR A 512 -20.84 -1.83 6.62
C THR A 512 -22.35 -1.88 6.90
N ASP A 513 -23.15 -1.08 6.19
CA ASP A 513 -24.61 -1.03 6.31
C ASP A 513 -25.36 -1.94 5.31
N ALA A 514 -24.64 -2.47 4.31
CA ALA A 514 -25.15 -3.32 3.23
C ALA A 514 -26.15 -2.61 2.30
N ASP A 515 -25.99 -1.31 2.05
CA ASP A 515 -26.84 -0.55 1.12
C ASP A 515 -26.47 -0.73 -0.37
N GLY A 516 -25.31 -1.34 -0.63
CA GLY A 516 -24.74 -1.55 -1.96
C GLY A 516 -23.74 -0.49 -2.40
N THR A 517 -23.31 0.38 -1.48
CA THR A 517 -22.21 1.34 -1.63
C THR A 517 -21.12 0.92 -0.65
N CYS A 518 -19.86 0.91 -1.07
CA CYS A 518 -18.79 0.56 -0.15
C CYS A 518 -18.35 1.76 0.70
N ASP A 519 -17.85 1.49 1.91
CA ASP A 519 -17.41 2.48 2.91
C ASP A 519 -16.42 3.55 2.37
N VAL A 520 -15.71 3.25 1.28
CA VAL A 520 -14.74 4.20 0.70
C VAL A 520 -15.42 5.35 -0.05
N VAL A 521 -16.62 5.11 -0.58
CA VAL A 521 -17.41 6.08 -1.36
C VAL A 521 -18.76 6.40 -0.75
N ASP A 522 -19.20 5.64 0.25
CA ASP A 522 -20.27 6.06 1.12
C ASP A 522 -19.87 7.33 1.90
N ALA A 523 -20.87 8.07 2.35
CA ALA A 523 -20.70 9.25 3.18
C ALA A 523 -21.30 9.06 4.58
N ASP A 524 -21.87 7.88 4.85
CA ASP A 524 -22.58 7.46 6.05
C ASP A 524 -22.49 5.92 6.15
N ASP A 525 -21.29 5.39 6.40
CA ASP A 525 -20.96 3.96 6.20
C ASP A 525 -21.82 2.98 7.04
N ASP A 526 -22.49 3.45 8.11
CA ASP A 526 -23.36 2.66 8.98
C ASP A 526 -24.86 3.05 8.95
N ASP A 527 -25.24 4.01 8.09
CA ASP A 527 -26.61 4.55 7.86
C ASP A 527 -27.36 4.93 9.15
N ASP A 528 -26.63 5.43 10.15
CA ASP A 528 -27.19 5.91 11.41
C ASP A 528 -27.79 7.34 11.27
N GLY A 529 -27.45 8.02 10.17
CA GLY A 529 -27.92 9.34 9.77
C GLY A 529 -26.93 10.48 10.08
N TYR A 530 -25.73 10.17 10.57
CA TYR A 530 -24.63 11.10 10.78
C TYR A 530 -23.50 10.81 9.79
N PRO A 531 -23.18 11.77 8.88
CA PRO A 531 -22.14 11.53 7.88
C PRO A 531 -20.76 11.26 8.53
N ASP A 532 -19.96 10.34 7.99
CA ASP A 532 -18.66 9.88 8.56
C ASP A 532 -17.74 11.02 8.99
N ASN A 533 -17.79 12.14 8.25
CA ASN A 533 -16.93 13.28 8.50
C ASN A 533 -17.32 14.10 9.74
N LEU A 534 -18.50 13.81 10.31
CA LEU A 534 -19.07 14.38 11.52
C LEU A 534 -19.30 13.30 12.60
N ASP A 535 -19.15 12.03 12.22
CA ASP A 535 -19.30 10.89 13.08
C ASP A 535 -17.97 10.51 13.77
N ALA A 536 -18.01 10.26 15.08
CA ALA A 536 -16.86 9.78 15.84
C ALA A 536 -16.60 8.27 15.66
N PHE A 537 -17.66 7.51 15.37
CA PHE A 537 -17.66 6.07 15.09
C PHE A 537 -18.38 5.75 13.79
N PRO A 538 -17.81 6.11 12.62
CA PRO A 538 -18.47 5.97 11.32
C PRO A 538 -18.87 4.55 10.89
N LEU A 539 -18.65 3.52 11.71
CA LEU A 539 -18.88 2.11 11.37
C LEU A 539 -19.75 1.41 12.44
N ASP A 540 -20.35 2.15 13.36
CA ASP A 540 -21.19 1.65 14.44
C ASP A 540 -22.50 2.43 14.48
N ASP A 541 -23.55 1.82 13.93
CA ASP A 541 -24.91 2.36 13.79
C ASP A 541 -25.60 2.83 15.09
N GLN A 542 -24.95 2.65 16.22
CA GLN A 542 -25.42 2.99 17.55
C GLN A 542 -24.61 4.10 18.20
N GLU A 543 -23.52 4.59 17.62
CA GLU A 543 -22.62 5.57 18.24
C GLU A 543 -22.20 6.63 17.22
N TRP A 544 -22.46 7.91 17.50
CA TRP A 544 -22.07 9.01 16.58
C TRP A 544 -21.25 10.12 17.24
N LEU A 545 -21.25 10.16 18.57
CA LEU A 545 -20.65 11.23 19.38
C LEU A 545 -19.71 10.62 20.41
N ASP A 546 -18.55 11.25 20.60
CA ASP A 546 -17.52 10.94 21.60
C ASP A 546 -17.18 12.25 22.30
N THR A 547 -17.91 12.56 23.37
CA THR A 547 -17.88 13.88 24.00
C THR A 547 -16.55 14.15 24.73
N ASP A 548 -15.94 13.15 25.35
CA ASP A 548 -14.68 13.27 26.09
C ASP A 548 -13.42 12.85 25.29
N GLY A 549 -13.61 12.13 24.18
CA GLY A 549 -12.55 11.70 23.27
C GLY A 549 -11.85 10.40 23.68
N ASP A 550 -12.47 9.54 24.48
CA ASP A 550 -11.87 8.30 24.98
C ASP A 550 -12.00 7.08 24.05
N LEU A 551 -12.74 7.24 22.94
CA LEU A 551 -13.08 6.22 21.93
C LEU A 551 -14.18 5.22 22.37
N ILE A 552 -15.02 5.60 23.32
CA ILE A 552 -16.32 4.97 23.61
C ILE A 552 -17.39 6.02 23.26
N GLY A 553 -18.43 5.63 22.52
CA GLY A 553 -19.46 6.59 22.12
C GLY A 553 -20.45 6.87 23.24
N ASP A 554 -21.03 8.06 23.25
CA ASP A 554 -21.93 8.56 24.31
C ASP A 554 -23.16 7.65 24.57
N ASN A 555 -23.57 6.76 23.65
CA ASN A 555 -24.67 5.83 23.95
C ASN A 555 -24.23 4.58 24.73
N ALA A 556 -22.94 4.25 24.68
CA ALA A 556 -22.31 3.11 25.38
C ALA A 556 -21.42 3.55 26.55
N ASP A 557 -20.89 4.76 26.51
CA ASP A 557 -20.19 5.37 27.63
C ASP A 557 -21.16 5.55 28.80
N ILE A 558 -20.59 5.50 29.99
CA ILE A 558 -21.31 5.75 31.23
C ILE A 558 -20.89 7.07 31.86
N ASP A 559 -19.91 7.78 31.32
CA ASP A 559 -19.33 9.06 31.78
C ASP A 559 -18.96 9.89 30.54
N ASP A 560 -19.98 10.34 29.80
CA ASP A 560 -19.86 10.92 28.45
C ASP A 560 -18.88 12.11 28.36
N ASP A 561 -18.68 12.86 29.45
CA ASP A 561 -17.78 14.02 29.49
C ASP A 561 -16.43 13.78 30.22
N GLY A 562 -16.25 12.58 30.78
CA GLY A 562 -15.02 12.12 31.40
C GLY A 562 -14.62 12.88 32.66
N ASP A 563 -15.57 13.48 33.37
CA ASP A 563 -15.30 14.24 34.61
C ASP A 563 -15.25 13.37 35.88
N GLY A 564 -15.58 12.08 35.73
CA GLY A 564 -15.48 11.06 36.76
C GLY A 564 -16.81 10.74 37.45
N PHE A 565 -17.90 11.37 37.05
CA PHE A 565 -19.26 11.02 37.47
C PHE A 565 -20.01 10.35 36.32
N SER A 566 -20.74 9.27 36.60
CA SER A 566 -21.49 8.62 35.53
C SER A 566 -22.75 9.40 35.15
N ASP A 567 -23.20 9.35 33.90
CA ASP A 567 -24.39 10.09 33.42
C ASP A 567 -25.64 9.74 34.24
N ALA A 568 -25.73 8.51 34.73
CA ALA A 568 -26.80 8.05 35.61
C ALA A 568 -26.75 8.74 36.99
N ILE A 569 -25.56 8.94 37.55
CA ILE A 569 -25.34 9.72 38.77
C ILE A 569 -25.66 11.18 38.47
N GLU A 570 -25.09 11.75 37.42
CA GLU A 570 -25.29 13.14 37.04
C GLU A 570 -26.74 13.53 36.77
N ALA A 571 -27.49 12.70 36.05
CA ALA A 571 -28.92 12.86 35.86
C ALA A 571 -29.70 12.83 37.18
N THR A 572 -29.21 12.09 38.17
CA THR A 572 -29.79 12.04 39.52
C THR A 572 -29.39 13.27 40.36
N CYS A 573 -28.16 13.74 40.20
CA CYS A 573 -27.57 14.86 40.95
C CYS A 573 -27.82 16.25 40.33
N GLY A 574 -28.37 16.29 39.11
CA GLY A 574 -28.75 17.52 38.41
C GLY A 574 -27.59 18.23 37.69
N SER A 575 -26.50 17.53 37.38
CA SER A 575 -25.45 18.00 36.47
C SER A 575 -25.76 17.69 35.00
N ASP A 576 -24.92 18.18 34.09
CA ASP A 576 -25.06 18.05 32.64
C ASP A 576 -24.02 17.04 32.13
N PRO A 577 -24.43 15.82 31.75
CA PRO A 577 -23.48 14.73 31.45
C PRO A 577 -22.58 14.93 30.24
N LEU A 578 -22.82 15.98 29.46
CA LEU A 578 -22.03 16.29 28.26
C LEU A 578 -21.07 17.46 28.49
N ASN A 579 -20.80 17.83 29.74
CA ASN A 579 -20.01 19.00 30.07
C ASN A 579 -19.26 18.85 31.39
N ALA A 580 -17.99 18.45 31.26
CA ALA A 580 -17.06 18.16 32.36
C ALA A 580 -16.79 19.31 33.37
N ASN A 581 -17.36 20.50 33.14
CA ASN A 581 -17.32 21.60 34.10
C ASN A 581 -18.59 21.67 34.97
N SER A 582 -19.54 20.78 34.75
CA SER A 582 -20.85 20.75 35.39
C SER A 582 -20.90 19.77 36.54
N LEU A 583 -19.91 19.75 37.43
CA LEU A 583 -19.83 18.74 38.50
C LEU A 583 -21.08 18.69 39.41
N PRO A 584 -21.57 17.50 39.79
CA PRO A 584 -22.51 17.30 40.89
C PRO A 584 -22.09 18.03 42.17
N PRO A 585 -23.03 18.60 42.95
CA PRO A 585 -22.74 19.07 44.31
C PRO A 585 -22.30 17.88 45.18
N ASP A 586 -21.13 17.99 45.78
CA ASP A 586 -20.49 17.02 46.68
C ASP A 586 -19.87 17.81 47.84
N THR A 587 -20.60 17.92 48.95
CA THR A 587 -20.28 18.81 50.08
C THR A 587 -19.06 18.31 50.85
N ASP A 588 -18.92 17.00 51.06
CA ASP A 588 -17.85 16.38 51.83
C ASP A 588 -16.65 15.90 50.99
N GLN A 589 -16.80 15.88 49.65
CA GLN A 589 -15.81 15.46 48.66
C GLN A 589 -15.42 13.98 48.78
N ASP A 590 -16.33 13.10 49.17
CA ASP A 590 -16.10 11.66 49.24
C ASP A 590 -16.27 10.92 47.89
N GLY A 591 -16.81 11.62 46.89
CA GLY A 591 -17.08 11.09 45.56
C GLY A 591 -18.53 10.66 45.33
N SER A 592 -19.41 10.85 46.31
CA SER A 592 -20.86 10.72 46.19
C SER A 592 -21.47 12.11 46.15
N CYS A 593 -22.40 12.37 45.22
CA CYS A 593 -23.08 13.66 45.22
C CYS A 593 -24.13 13.71 46.35
N ASN A 594 -24.48 14.92 46.79
CA ASN A 594 -25.45 15.16 47.85
C ASN A 594 -26.86 14.55 47.61
N ALA A 595 -27.20 14.20 46.36
CA ALA A 595 -28.51 13.60 46.05
C ALA A 595 -28.56 12.08 46.30
N VAL A 596 -27.40 11.44 46.42
CA VAL A 596 -27.26 9.97 46.54
C VAL A 596 -26.35 9.55 47.69
N ASP A 597 -25.63 10.50 48.29
CA ASP A 597 -25.03 10.34 49.60
C ASP A 597 -26.12 10.24 50.67
N GLY A 598 -25.82 9.59 51.79
CA GLY A 598 -26.71 9.49 52.94
C GLY A 598 -26.22 10.27 54.16
N ASP A 599 -25.08 10.95 54.04
CA ASP A 599 -24.42 11.80 55.05
C ASP A 599 -23.59 12.87 54.30
N ASP A 600 -24.31 13.81 53.70
CA ASP A 600 -23.82 14.80 52.71
C ASP A 600 -22.62 15.64 53.19
N ASP A 601 -22.42 15.83 54.49
CA ASP A 601 -21.32 16.60 55.07
C ASP A 601 -20.35 15.79 55.96
N ASN A 602 -20.66 14.49 56.16
CA ASN A 602 -19.86 13.49 56.85
C ASN A 602 -19.55 13.81 58.31
N ASP A 603 -20.49 14.43 59.01
CA ASP A 603 -20.38 14.71 60.44
C ASP A 603 -20.76 13.50 61.31
N GLY A 604 -21.34 12.47 60.69
CA GLY A 604 -21.75 11.21 61.29
C GLY A 604 -23.25 11.09 61.59
N PHE A 605 -24.04 12.10 61.21
CA PHE A 605 -25.50 12.08 61.24
C PHE A 605 -26.04 11.97 59.80
N ALA A 606 -26.80 10.92 59.53
CA ALA A 606 -27.35 10.72 58.19
C ALA A 606 -28.38 11.83 57.85
N ASP A 607 -28.43 12.30 56.60
CA ASP A 607 -29.28 13.43 56.16
C ASP A 607 -30.75 13.33 56.56
N VAL A 608 -31.25 12.10 56.67
CA VAL A 608 -32.64 11.80 57.04
C VAL A 608 -32.99 12.16 58.49
N ILE A 609 -31.98 12.29 59.35
CA ILE A 609 -32.12 12.66 60.77
C ILE A 609 -31.32 13.92 61.11
N ASP A 610 -30.55 14.44 60.16
CA ASP A 610 -29.79 15.67 60.30
C ASP A 610 -30.67 16.89 59.95
N ALA A 611 -30.71 17.88 60.85
CA ALA A 611 -31.43 19.13 60.63
C ALA A 611 -30.71 20.06 59.62
N PHE A 612 -29.39 19.94 59.49
CA PHE A 612 -28.53 20.68 58.57
C PHE A 612 -27.60 19.74 57.79
N PRO A 613 -28.13 18.91 56.87
CA PRO A 613 -27.33 17.90 56.15
C PRO A 613 -26.12 18.41 55.36
N LEU A 614 -25.93 19.72 55.21
CA LEU A 614 -24.84 20.32 54.43
C LEU A 614 -23.83 21.11 55.29
N ASP A 615 -23.98 21.10 56.60
CA ASP A 615 -23.12 21.81 57.54
C ASP A 615 -22.65 20.89 58.66
N ALA A 616 -21.46 20.29 58.47
CA ALA A 616 -20.88 19.34 59.41
C ALA A 616 -20.60 19.87 60.83
N GLY A 617 -20.91 21.13 61.10
CA GLY A 617 -20.89 21.74 62.42
C GLY A 617 -22.21 21.63 63.19
N GLU A 618 -23.32 21.25 62.56
CA GLU A 618 -24.68 21.35 63.12
C GLU A 618 -25.54 20.17 62.66
N TRP A 619 -26.17 19.44 63.59
CA TRP A 619 -26.98 18.25 63.24
C TRP A 619 -28.35 18.18 63.94
N VAL A 620 -28.54 18.95 65.01
CA VAL A 620 -29.78 19.03 65.79
C VAL A 620 -30.22 20.49 65.84
N ASP A 621 -31.52 20.70 65.65
CA ASP A 621 -32.24 21.97 65.79
C ASP A 621 -33.43 21.71 66.73
N THR A 622 -33.24 21.96 68.02
CA THR A 622 -34.18 21.52 69.06
C THR A 622 -35.45 22.38 69.07
N ASP A 623 -35.35 23.68 68.78
CA ASP A 623 -36.48 24.62 68.73
C ASP A 623 -37.05 24.86 67.30
N GLY A 624 -36.30 24.45 66.27
CA GLY A 624 -36.70 24.53 64.87
C GLY A 624 -36.55 25.92 64.26
N ASP A 625 -35.70 26.79 64.81
CA ASP A 625 -35.52 28.16 64.33
C ASP A 625 -34.59 28.29 63.10
N GLY A 626 -33.87 27.20 62.78
CA GLY A 626 -32.92 27.12 61.67
C GLY A 626 -31.48 27.49 62.03
N ILE A 627 -31.14 27.55 63.33
CA ILE A 627 -29.77 27.57 63.86
C ILE A 627 -29.57 26.24 64.60
N GLY A 628 -28.47 25.54 64.34
CA GLY A 628 -28.20 24.29 65.04
C GLY A 628 -27.71 24.50 66.47
N ASN A 629 -27.97 23.52 67.33
CA ASN A 629 -27.66 23.57 68.75
C ASN A 629 -26.17 23.83 69.07
N ASN A 630 -25.21 23.53 68.19
CA ASN A 630 -23.80 23.83 68.49
C ASN A 630 -23.47 25.32 68.30
N GLY A 631 -24.29 26.02 67.51
CA GLY A 631 -24.16 27.42 67.15
C GLY A 631 -25.22 28.31 67.79
N ASP A 632 -26.31 27.72 68.27
CA ASP A 632 -27.33 28.38 69.06
C ASP A 632 -26.86 28.58 70.51
N GLY A 633 -27.47 29.52 71.22
CA GLY A 633 -27.21 29.76 72.64
C GLY A 633 -28.47 29.73 73.49
N ASP A 634 -29.56 29.21 72.95
CA ASP A 634 -30.91 29.08 73.51
C ASP A 634 -31.61 27.89 72.81
N ASP A 635 -31.03 26.70 73.00
CA ASP A 635 -31.23 25.48 72.19
C ASP A 635 -32.71 25.04 72.09
N ASP A 636 -33.54 25.28 73.10
CA ASP A 636 -34.97 24.92 73.10
C ASP A 636 -35.93 26.13 72.93
N GLY A 637 -35.37 27.32 72.77
CA GLY A 637 -36.10 28.54 72.42
C GLY A 637 -37.02 29.07 73.52
N ASP A 638 -36.79 28.73 74.79
CA ASP A 638 -37.63 29.18 75.92
C ASP A 638 -37.29 30.59 76.42
N SER A 639 -36.24 31.21 75.84
CA SER A 639 -35.67 32.52 76.18
C SER A 639 -34.70 32.54 77.38
N VAL A 640 -34.29 31.38 77.88
CA VAL A 640 -33.25 31.20 78.89
C VAL A 640 -32.00 30.64 78.19
N PRO A 641 -30.91 31.41 78.08
CA PRO A 641 -29.73 30.93 77.36
C PRO A 641 -29.09 29.70 78.03
N ASP A 642 -28.62 28.72 77.26
CA ASP A 642 -28.11 27.42 77.76
C ASP A 642 -27.09 27.51 78.90
N ILE A 643 -26.30 28.60 78.93
CA ILE A 643 -25.30 28.82 79.99
C ILE A 643 -25.93 29.02 81.39
N GLY A 644 -27.20 29.42 81.43
CA GLY A 644 -27.99 29.64 82.63
C GLY A 644 -29.17 28.69 82.78
N ASP A 645 -29.35 27.77 81.82
CA ASP A 645 -30.42 26.79 81.81
C ASP A 645 -29.92 25.42 82.33
N VAL A 646 -30.62 24.83 83.29
CA VAL A 646 -30.27 23.49 83.81
C VAL A 646 -30.75 22.38 82.87
N PHE A 647 -31.79 22.64 82.08
CA PHE A 647 -32.36 21.76 81.06
C PHE A 647 -32.39 22.41 79.66
N PRO A 648 -31.23 22.69 79.03
CA PRO A 648 -31.14 23.45 77.77
C PRO A 648 -31.85 22.87 76.54
N LEU A 649 -32.51 21.72 76.66
CA LEU A 649 -33.19 21.03 75.57
C LEU A 649 -34.69 20.82 75.86
N ASP A 650 -35.19 21.34 76.97
CA ASP A 650 -36.58 21.21 77.40
C ASP A 650 -37.15 22.59 77.71
N SER A 651 -37.80 23.18 76.70
CA SER A 651 -38.40 24.52 76.80
C SER A 651 -39.45 24.73 77.90
N SER A 652 -39.77 23.70 78.67
CA SER A 652 -40.66 23.76 79.82
C SER A 652 -39.95 23.78 81.16
N GLU A 653 -38.62 23.63 81.23
CA GLU A 653 -37.83 23.55 82.45
C GLU A 653 -36.53 24.34 82.33
N TRP A 654 -36.16 25.14 83.33
CA TRP A 654 -34.93 25.96 83.29
C TRP A 654 -34.17 26.01 84.61
N ASP A 655 -34.83 25.75 85.73
CA ASP A 655 -34.28 25.70 87.09
C ASP A 655 -34.49 24.29 87.70
N ASP A 656 -33.59 23.87 88.60
CA ASP A 656 -33.60 22.61 89.37
C ASP A 656 -33.10 22.96 90.79
N ASN A 657 -34.01 23.47 91.62
CA ASN A 657 -33.67 24.15 92.88
C ASN A 657 -33.05 23.20 93.90
N ASP A 658 -33.44 21.92 93.90
CA ASP A 658 -32.93 20.90 94.81
C ASP A 658 -31.87 19.96 94.19
N GLY A 659 -31.72 19.98 92.87
CA GLY A 659 -30.70 19.24 92.12
C GLY A 659 -31.05 17.75 91.92
N ASP A 660 -32.33 17.37 91.94
CA ASP A 660 -32.78 15.99 91.79
C ASP A 660 -32.85 15.52 90.32
N GLY A 661 -32.86 16.48 89.38
CA GLY A 661 -32.89 16.27 87.94
C GLY A 661 -34.28 16.31 87.30
N VAL A 662 -35.33 16.70 88.04
CA VAL A 662 -36.62 17.19 87.55
C VAL A 662 -36.60 18.72 87.66
N GLY A 663 -37.12 19.44 86.65
CA GLY A 663 -37.15 20.90 86.71
C GLY A 663 -38.29 21.43 87.56
N ASP A 664 -38.11 22.61 88.14
CA ASP A 664 -39.04 23.25 89.09
C ASP A 664 -40.48 23.40 88.54
N ASN A 665 -40.71 23.41 87.21
CA ASN A 665 -42.08 23.51 86.69
C ASN A 665 -42.83 22.17 86.70
N ALA A 666 -42.10 21.05 86.75
CA ALA A 666 -42.64 19.69 86.79
C ALA A 666 -42.43 18.99 88.14
N ASP A 667 -41.47 19.43 88.95
CA ASP A 667 -41.30 18.96 90.31
C ASP A 667 -42.52 19.38 91.16
N LEU A 668 -42.81 18.59 92.19
CA LEU A 668 -43.89 18.83 93.13
C LEU A 668 -43.38 19.19 94.52
N ASP A 669 -42.06 19.17 94.75
CA ASP A 669 -41.37 19.46 96.01
C ASP A 669 -40.01 20.11 95.68
N ASP A 670 -40.04 21.37 95.23
CA ASP A 670 -38.91 22.10 94.63
C ASP A 670 -37.69 22.24 95.59
N ASP A 671 -37.85 21.97 96.89
CA ASP A 671 -36.78 22.08 97.89
C ASP A 671 -36.47 20.81 98.69
N GLN A 672 -37.22 19.73 98.41
CA GLN A 672 -37.08 18.40 99.00
C GLN A 672 -37.23 18.35 100.54
N ASP A 673 -38.06 19.23 101.13
CA ASP A 673 -38.33 19.21 102.57
C ASP A 673 -39.44 18.25 103.00
N GLY A 674 -40.16 17.68 102.03
CA GLY A 674 -41.17 16.65 102.22
C GLY A 674 -42.61 17.16 102.22
N TRP A 675 -42.82 18.45 101.95
CA TRP A 675 -44.12 19.04 101.63
C TRP A 675 -44.19 19.36 100.14
N SER A 676 -45.36 19.18 99.52
CA SER A 676 -45.48 19.53 98.11
C SER A 676 -45.66 21.03 97.93
N ASP A 677 -45.24 21.61 96.80
CA ASP A 677 -45.40 23.05 96.54
C ASP A 677 -46.87 23.48 96.62
N ALA A 678 -47.78 22.55 96.30
CA ALA A 678 -49.22 22.76 96.44
C ALA A 678 -49.65 22.86 97.91
N ASP A 679 -49.15 21.97 98.77
CA ASP A 679 -49.42 22.02 100.20
C ASP A 679 -48.81 23.28 100.81
N GLU A 680 -47.56 23.59 100.47
CA GLU A 680 -46.86 24.79 100.94
C GLU A 680 -47.53 26.09 100.50
N ALA A 681 -48.04 26.16 99.27
CA ALA A 681 -48.82 27.30 98.81
C ALA A 681 -50.11 27.50 99.62
N ASP A 682 -50.78 26.41 100.00
CA ASP A 682 -51.98 26.43 100.84
C ASP A 682 -51.62 26.82 102.30
N CYS A 683 -50.48 26.34 102.79
CA CYS A 683 -49.90 26.62 104.11
C CYS A 683 -49.21 28.01 104.21
N GLN A 684 -49.01 28.69 103.08
CA GLN A 684 -48.28 29.97 102.96
C GLN A 684 -46.81 29.90 103.37
N THR A 685 -46.15 28.79 103.07
CA THR A 685 -44.70 28.62 103.16
C THR A 685 -44.01 28.84 101.79
N ASP A 686 -42.67 28.83 101.77
CA ASP A 686 -41.85 29.13 100.59
C ASP A 686 -41.34 27.83 99.96
N PRO A 687 -41.88 27.39 98.80
CA PRO A 687 -41.61 26.07 98.23
C PRO A 687 -40.20 25.88 97.69
N TYR A 688 -39.41 26.95 97.61
CA TYR A 688 -38.02 26.89 97.15
C TYR A 688 -37.00 26.81 98.29
N SER A 689 -37.45 26.69 99.55
CA SER A 689 -36.58 26.77 100.71
C SER A 689 -36.95 25.78 101.80
N SER A 690 -36.18 24.69 101.88
CA SER A 690 -36.29 23.60 102.87
C SER A 690 -36.11 23.97 104.36
N PHE A 691 -36.05 25.27 104.64
CA PHE A 691 -36.14 25.85 105.97
C PHE A 691 -37.54 26.40 106.29
N SER A 692 -38.48 26.37 105.35
CA SER A 692 -39.81 26.95 105.44
C SER A 692 -40.88 25.86 105.59
N ILE A 693 -40.72 24.94 106.53
CA ILE A 693 -41.64 23.81 106.71
C ILE A 693 -42.99 24.29 107.31
N PRO A 694 -44.15 23.87 106.78
CA PRO A 694 -45.47 24.09 107.40
C PRO A 694 -45.57 23.60 108.86
N ASP A 695 -46.33 24.31 109.69
CA ASP A 695 -46.69 23.86 111.05
C ASP A 695 -47.78 22.77 110.95
N ASP A 696 -47.61 21.64 111.65
CA ASP A 696 -48.48 20.44 111.65
C ASP A 696 -48.53 19.89 113.10
N TYR A 697 -49.59 20.23 113.84
CA TYR A 697 -49.69 20.03 115.29
C TYR A 697 -49.94 18.57 115.66
N ASP A 698 -50.82 17.86 114.94
CA ASP A 698 -51.17 16.47 115.22
C ASP A 698 -50.30 15.44 114.46
N GLY A 699 -49.57 15.91 113.44
CA GLY A 699 -48.62 15.12 112.64
C GLY A 699 -49.28 14.29 111.53
N ASP A 700 -50.45 14.68 111.03
CA ASP A 700 -51.20 13.97 110.00
C ASP A 700 -50.84 14.37 108.55
N HIS A 701 -49.90 15.32 108.38
CA HIS A 701 -49.47 15.92 107.10
C HIS A 701 -50.51 16.87 106.47
N SER A 702 -51.46 17.36 107.25
CA SER A 702 -52.22 18.59 106.98
C SER A 702 -51.66 19.70 107.87
N CYS A 703 -51.32 20.87 107.30
CA CYS A 703 -50.82 21.95 108.14
C CYS A 703 -51.96 22.62 108.93
N ASP A 704 -51.67 23.16 110.11
CA ASP A 704 -52.63 23.79 111.04
C ASP A 704 -53.50 24.89 110.38
N ARG A 705 -53.03 25.42 109.26
CA ARG A 705 -53.73 26.47 108.51
C ARG A 705 -54.94 25.93 107.72
N VAL A 706 -54.89 24.68 107.28
CA VAL A 706 -55.89 24.04 106.42
C VAL A 706 -56.44 22.74 107.01
N ASP A 707 -55.82 22.23 108.07
CA ASP A 707 -56.38 21.19 108.91
C ASP A 707 -57.70 21.69 109.52
N PRO A 708 -58.79 20.91 109.42
CA PRO A 708 -60.02 21.21 110.12
C PRO A 708 -60.04 20.80 111.59
N ASP A 709 -59.12 19.97 112.10
CA ASP A 709 -59.11 19.38 113.46
C ASP A 709 -57.67 19.32 113.99
N ASP A 710 -57.13 20.49 114.36
CA ASP A 710 -55.71 20.73 114.65
C ASP A 710 -55.14 19.81 115.75
N ASP A 711 -55.93 19.34 116.71
CA ASP A 711 -55.47 18.44 117.79
C ASP A 711 -55.97 16.99 117.70
N GLY A 712 -56.79 16.69 116.68
CA GLY A 712 -57.24 15.36 116.33
C GLY A 712 -58.20 14.72 117.35
N ASP A 713 -58.94 15.51 118.11
CA ASP A 713 -59.93 15.02 119.09
C ASP A 713 -61.25 14.57 118.46
N GLY A 714 -61.46 14.94 117.19
CA GLY A 714 -62.64 14.63 116.40
C GLY A 714 -63.66 15.78 116.30
N THR A 715 -63.32 16.95 116.82
CA THR A 715 -64.12 18.17 116.75
C THR A 715 -63.43 19.19 115.85
N ASP A 716 -64.05 19.55 114.71
CA ASP A 716 -63.44 20.54 113.84
C ASP A 716 -63.17 21.88 114.59
N ASP A 717 -62.03 22.54 114.35
CA ASP A 717 -61.57 23.78 115.03
C ASP A 717 -62.60 24.92 115.05
N ILE A 718 -63.52 24.92 114.07
CA ILE A 718 -64.58 25.92 113.98
C ILE A 718 -65.70 25.70 115.00
N TYR A 719 -65.80 24.49 115.54
CA TYR A 719 -66.73 24.06 116.58
C TYR A 719 -66.00 23.71 117.88
N ASP A 720 -64.69 23.55 117.84
CA ASP A 720 -63.84 23.38 119.01
C ASP A 720 -63.47 24.74 119.63
N MET A 721 -63.81 24.92 120.90
CA MET A 721 -63.41 26.12 121.64
C MET A 721 -61.93 26.11 122.08
N PHE A 722 -61.30 24.94 122.05
CA PHE A 722 -59.90 24.69 122.36
C PHE A 722 -59.20 23.84 121.25
N PRO A 723 -59.02 24.38 120.02
CA PRO A 723 -58.49 23.63 118.86
C PRO A 723 -57.07 23.02 118.98
N PHE A 724 -56.39 23.19 120.11
CA PHE A 724 -55.04 22.66 120.35
C PHE A 724 -54.96 21.83 121.65
N ASP A 725 -56.09 21.52 122.28
CA ASP A 725 -56.20 20.70 123.49
C ASP A 725 -57.30 19.64 123.33
N ALA A 726 -56.88 18.46 122.85
CA ALA A 726 -57.74 17.32 122.53
C ALA A 726 -58.53 16.69 123.71
N THR A 727 -58.65 17.39 124.84
CA THR A 727 -59.43 16.97 126.00
C THR A 727 -60.62 17.88 126.30
N GLU A 728 -60.76 19.02 125.61
CA GLU A 728 -61.82 20.01 125.84
C GLU A 728 -62.33 20.55 124.51
N TRP A 729 -63.64 20.58 124.27
CA TRP A 729 -64.21 21.08 123.00
C TRP A 729 -65.40 22.04 123.19
N GLU A 730 -66.06 22.01 124.35
CA GLU A 730 -67.21 22.87 124.72
C GLU A 730 -66.88 23.65 126.00
N ASP A 731 -67.32 24.90 126.08
CA ASP A 731 -67.27 25.76 127.27
C ASP A 731 -68.57 26.60 127.28
N TYR A 732 -69.56 26.11 128.01
CA TYR A 732 -70.96 26.50 127.85
C TYR A 732 -71.31 27.82 128.56
N ASP A 733 -70.65 28.11 129.68
CA ASP A 733 -70.75 29.39 130.39
C ASP A 733 -69.74 30.45 129.88
N PHE A 734 -68.79 30.04 129.03
CA PHE A 734 -67.73 30.85 128.43
C PHE A 734 -66.71 31.39 129.45
N ASP A 735 -66.42 30.66 130.52
CA ASP A 735 -65.43 31.05 131.53
C ASP A 735 -63.96 30.75 131.12
N GLY A 736 -63.79 29.96 130.06
CA GLY A 736 -62.50 29.54 129.50
C GLY A 736 -61.94 28.23 130.07
N ILE A 737 -62.72 27.49 130.85
CA ILE A 737 -62.49 26.10 131.25
C ILE A 737 -63.49 25.25 130.46
N GLY A 738 -63.04 24.21 129.77
CA GLY A 738 -63.96 23.34 129.05
C GLY A 738 -64.85 22.53 130.00
N ASN A 739 -66.06 22.21 129.55
CA ASN A 739 -67.08 21.50 130.33
C ASN A 739 -66.58 20.16 130.91
N ASN A 740 -65.61 19.48 130.27
CA ASN A 740 -65.10 18.22 130.84
C ASN A 740 -64.27 18.46 132.12
N ALA A 741 -63.70 19.65 132.28
CA ALA A 741 -62.96 20.10 133.44
C ALA A 741 -63.78 20.98 134.39
N ASP A 742 -64.83 21.64 133.92
CA ASP A 742 -65.72 22.47 134.72
C ASP A 742 -66.66 21.62 135.62
N THR A 743 -67.24 22.24 136.65
CA THR A 743 -68.07 21.61 137.68
C THR A 743 -69.41 22.29 137.89
N ASP A 744 -69.69 23.34 137.12
CA ASP A 744 -70.90 24.18 137.13
C ASP A 744 -71.04 24.75 135.71
N ASP A 745 -71.34 23.88 134.74
CA ASP A 745 -71.24 24.13 133.29
C ASP A 745 -72.12 25.28 132.78
N ASP A 746 -73.07 25.77 133.59
CA ASP A 746 -73.96 26.87 133.23
C ASP A 746 -73.91 28.09 134.19
N ASP A 747 -73.08 28.05 135.24
CA ASP A 747 -72.90 29.10 136.26
C ASP A 747 -74.23 29.54 136.92
N ASP A 748 -75.19 28.62 137.08
CA ASP A 748 -76.46 28.87 137.79
C ASP A 748 -76.33 28.74 139.32
N THR A 749 -75.14 28.36 139.78
CA THR A 749 -74.69 28.14 141.16
C THR A 749 -75.02 26.77 141.76
N TRP A 750 -75.66 25.87 141.00
CA TRP A 750 -75.80 24.46 141.33
C TRP A 750 -74.83 23.64 140.48
N SER A 751 -74.03 22.78 141.12
CA SER A 751 -73.06 21.97 140.37
C SER A 751 -73.76 20.89 139.54
N ASP A 752 -73.13 20.45 138.45
CA ASP A 752 -73.60 19.38 137.57
C ASP A 752 -73.83 18.04 138.29
N LEU A 753 -73.24 17.87 139.49
CA LEU A 753 -73.45 16.70 140.33
C LEU A 753 -74.82 16.71 141.06
N ASP A 754 -75.31 17.88 141.44
CA ASP A 754 -76.49 18.05 142.30
C ASP A 754 -77.78 18.11 141.46
N GLU A 755 -77.74 18.81 140.33
CA GLU A 755 -78.91 19.08 139.49
C GLU A 755 -79.63 17.85 138.91
N PRO A 756 -78.94 16.84 138.36
CA PRO A 756 -79.62 15.63 137.89
C PRO A 756 -80.35 14.88 139.01
N ASN A 757 -79.92 15.03 140.27
CA ASN A 757 -80.59 14.43 141.42
C ASN A 757 -81.83 15.22 141.84
N CYS A 758 -81.87 16.51 141.52
CA CYS A 758 -83.01 17.40 141.74
C CYS A 758 -83.96 17.48 140.54
N GLY A 759 -83.62 16.83 139.43
CA GLY A 759 -84.44 16.79 138.23
C GLY A 759 -84.28 18.03 137.34
N THR A 760 -83.19 18.78 137.51
CA THR A 760 -82.81 19.92 136.68
C THR A 760 -81.66 19.59 135.72
N ASP A 761 -81.44 20.47 134.74
CA ASP A 761 -80.53 20.28 133.62
C ASP A 761 -79.27 21.16 133.80
N PRO A 762 -78.07 20.55 133.96
CA PRO A 762 -76.84 21.29 134.29
C PRO A 762 -76.23 22.10 133.15
N LEU A 763 -76.94 22.20 132.03
CA LEU A 763 -76.58 23.04 130.89
C LEU A 763 -77.68 24.10 130.63
N ASP A 764 -78.59 24.34 131.57
CA ASP A 764 -79.66 25.33 131.41
C ASP A 764 -79.78 26.19 132.67
N THR A 765 -79.14 27.36 132.60
CA THR A 765 -79.18 28.42 133.63
C THR A 765 -80.56 28.84 134.16
N SER A 766 -81.63 28.42 133.48
CA SER A 766 -83.01 28.70 133.88
C SER A 766 -83.73 27.52 134.54
N SER A 767 -83.07 26.37 134.61
CA SER A 767 -83.51 25.13 135.22
C SER A 767 -82.81 24.92 136.57
N PHE A 768 -83.30 25.57 137.62
CA PHE A 768 -82.76 25.37 138.97
C PHE A 768 -83.73 24.53 139.84
N PRO A 769 -83.22 23.73 140.79
CA PRO A 769 -84.05 22.92 141.69
C PRO A 769 -85.10 23.74 142.49
N ASP A 770 -86.31 23.18 142.65
CA ASP A 770 -87.30 23.70 143.61
C ASP A 770 -86.78 23.45 145.04
N ASP A 771 -86.77 24.49 145.88
CA ASP A 771 -86.25 24.51 147.26
C ASP A 771 -87.14 25.46 148.10
N PHE A 772 -88.25 24.93 148.63
CA PHE A 772 -89.34 25.68 149.23
C PHE A 772 -88.91 26.39 150.52
N ASP A 773 -88.11 25.74 151.36
CA ASP A 773 -87.64 26.31 152.62
C ASP A 773 -86.28 27.04 152.50
N GLY A 774 -85.57 26.82 151.39
CA GLY A 774 -84.33 27.51 151.03
C GLY A 774 -83.08 26.93 151.70
N ASP A 775 -83.08 25.66 152.11
CA ASP A 775 -81.96 25.02 152.82
C ASP A 775 -80.89 24.39 151.89
N ARG A 776 -81.10 24.47 150.56
CA ARG A 776 -80.29 23.89 149.47
C ARG A 776 -80.37 22.37 149.38
N ILE A 777 -81.46 21.79 149.85
CA ILE A 777 -81.89 20.45 149.53
C ILE A 777 -83.20 20.62 148.77
N CYS A 778 -83.24 20.17 147.52
CA CYS A 778 -84.42 20.38 146.71
C CYS A 778 -85.61 19.55 147.20
N ASP A 779 -86.83 20.09 147.09
CA ASP A 779 -88.09 19.50 147.59
C ASP A 779 -88.23 18.00 147.26
N PRO A 780 -87.88 17.49 146.05
CA PRO A 780 -88.03 16.05 145.75
C PRO A 780 -87.21 15.10 146.65
N ILE A 781 -86.15 15.61 147.28
CA ILE A 781 -85.29 14.86 148.20
C ILE A 781 -85.29 15.43 149.63
N ASP A 782 -85.95 16.57 149.85
CA ASP A 782 -86.31 17.03 151.17
C ASP A 782 -87.50 16.22 151.72
N ASN A 783 -87.69 16.22 153.03
CA ASN A 783 -88.63 15.38 153.75
C ASN A 783 -89.49 16.15 154.77
N ASP A 784 -89.33 17.46 154.79
CA ASP A 784 -89.98 18.45 155.64
C ASP A 784 -90.02 19.77 154.85
N ASP A 785 -90.73 19.75 153.72
CA ASP A 785 -90.65 20.75 152.64
C ASP A 785 -90.96 22.18 153.12
N ASP A 786 -91.80 22.36 154.15
CA ASP A 786 -92.09 23.66 154.76
C ASP A 786 -91.43 23.90 156.13
N ASN A 787 -90.65 22.92 156.59
CA ASN A 787 -89.84 22.93 157.81
C ASN A 787 -90.64 23.30 159.08
N ASP A 788 -91.90 22.86 159.14
CA ASP A 788 -92.77 23.05 160.30
C ASP A 788 -92.56 21.98 161.39
N MET A 789 -91.64 21.05 161.12
CA MET A 789 -91.25 19.88 161.93
C MET A 789 -92.22 18.70 161.82
N VAL A 790 -93.16 18.73 160.87
CA VAL A 790 -94.01 17.61 160.49
C VAL A 790 -93.60 17.16 159.10
N LEU A 791 -92.90 16.02 159.06
CA LEU A 791 -92.50 15.41 157.79
C LEU A 791 -93.67 15.32 156.81
N ASP A 792 -93.44 15.63 155.53
CA ASP A 792 -94.47 15.72 154.46
C ASP A 792 -95.42 14.53 154.43
N ILE A 793 -94.91 13.34 154.75
CA ILE A 793 -95.70 12.10 154.77
C ILE A 793 -96.80 12.08 155.86
N ASN A 794 -96.63 12.87 156.91
CA ASN A 794 -97.59 13.04 158.01
C ASN A 794 -98.25 14.42 157.99
N ASP A 795 -97.92 15.25 157.02
CA ASP A 795 -98.50 16.56 156.83
C ASP A 795 -99.58 16.53 155.74
N ALA A 796 -100.77 16.99 156.06
CA ALA A 796 -101.83 17.12 155.05
C ALA A 796 -101.55 18.28 154.08
N PHE A 797 -100.71 19.24 154.48
CA PHE A 797 -100.29 20.41 153.74
C PHE A 797 -98.76 20.61 153.82
N PRO A 798 -97.95 19.74 153.16
CA PRO A 798 -96.47 19.78 153.23
C PRO A 798 -95.77 21.08 152.81
N PHE A 799 -96.52 22.04 152.26
CA PHE A 799 -96.01 23.33 151.78
C PHE A 799 -96.73 24.50 152.48
N ASP A 800 -97.40 24.26 153.62
CA ASP A 800 -98.05 25.28 154.43
C ASP A 800 -97.68 25.09 155.91
N PRO A 801 -96.65 25.81 156.40
CA PRO A 801 -96.11 25.58 157.73
C PRO A 801 -97.04 26.07 158.86
N SER A 802 -98.25 26.52 158.51
CA SER A 802 -99.28 26.95 159.45
C SER A 802 -100.42 25.94 159.62
N GLU A 803 -100.43 24.85 158.86
CA GLU A 803 -101.52 23.89 158.83
C GLU A 803 -100.99 22.47 158.62
N THR A 804 -101.37 21.53 159.48
CA THR A 804 -100.81 20.16 159.42
C THR A 804 -101.88 19.08 159.31
N LYS A 805 -103.16 19.45 159.44
CA LYS A 805 -104.27 18.52 159.58
C LYS A 805 -105.52 19.00 158.85
N ASP A 806 -106.22 18.03 158.26
CA ASP A 806 -107.54 18.16 157.66
C ASP A 806 -108.39 17.00 158.20
N THR A 807 -109.18 17.27 159.24
CA THR A 807 -109.85 16.25 160.04
C THR A 807 -111.08 15.67 159.34
N ASP A 808 -111.84 16.45 158.56
CA ASP A 808 -113.02 15.98 157.83
C ASP A 808 -112.74 15.60 156.35
N GLY A 809 -111.58 15.99 155.83
CA GLY A 809 -111.08 15.63 154.51
C GLY A 809 -111.70 16.47 153.38
N ASP A 810 -112.18 17.68 153.67
CA ASP A 810 -112.77 18.57 152.68
C ASP A 810 -111.73 19.36 151.84
N GLY A 811 -110.44 19.26 152.21
CA GLY A 811 -109.32 19.93 151.57
C GLY A 811 -108.99 21.31 152.15
N ARG A 812 -109.58 21.68 153.28
CA ARG A 812 -109.27 22.89 154.05
C ARG A 812 -108.83 22.50 155.45
N GLY A 813 -107.63 22.90 155.85
CA GLY A 813 -107.10 22.43 157.12
C GLY A 813 -107.81 23.03 158.34
N ASP A 814 -107.65 22.33 159.46
CA ASP A 814 -108.36 22.54 160.73
C ASP A 814 -108.19 23.98 161.29
N ASN A 815 -107.06 24.66 161.06
CA ASN A 815 -106.89 26.04 161.54
C ASN A 815 -107.65 27.07 160.69
N ALA A 816 -108.03 26.71 159.46
CA ALA A 816 -108.72 27.57 158.52
C ALA A 816 -110.20 27.22 158.31
N ASP A 817 -110.61 25.99 158.62
CA ASP A 817 -112.00 25.55 158.58
C ASP A 817 -112.79 26.02 159.81
N ASN A 818 -114.12 26.08 159.70
CA ASN A 818 -114.98 26.41 160.83
C ASN A 818 -116.00 25.30 161.11
N ASP A 819 -115.85 24.10 160.53
CA ASP A 819 -116.68 22.91 160.76
C ASP A 819 -115.78 21.66 160.64
N ASP A 820 -114.72 21.60 161.45
CA ASP A 820 -113.62 20.62 161.39
C ASP A 820 -114.08 19.14 161.47
N ASP A 821 -115.33 18.87 161.89
CA ASP A 821 -115.90 17.51 161.93
C ASP A 821 -117.04 17.25 160.93
N GLY A 822 -117.36 18.22 160.06
CA GLY A 822 -118.23 18.10 158.91
C GLY A 822 -119.69 17.80 159.25
N ASP A 823 -120.19 18.29 160.39
CA ASP A 823 -121.53 17.99 160.90
C ASP A 823 -122.62 19.02 160.51
N ASP A 824 -122.26 19.98 159.65
CA ASP A 824 -123.03 21.13 159.18
C ASP A 824 -123.27 22.20 160.28
N TRP A 825 -122.48 22.21 161.37
CA TRP A 825 -122.50 23.23 162.41
C TRP A 825 -121.13 23.88 162.63
N PRO A 826 -121.07 25.22 162.78
CA PRO A 826 -119.79 25.87 163.02
C PRO A 826 -119.17 25.47 164.35
N ASP A 827 -117.86 25.21 164.36
CA ASP A 827 -117.05 24.95 165.54
C ASP A 827 -117.19 26.09 166.55
N SER A 828 -117.52 25.72 167.79
CA SER A 828 -117.69 26.66 168.90
C SER A 828 -116.86 26.30 170.12
#